data_AF-A0A6A7VUF7-F1
#
_entry.id   AF-A0A6A7VUF7-F1
#
_cell.length_a   1.000
_cell.length_b   1.000
_cell.length_c   1.000
_cell.angle_alpha   90.00
_cell.angle_beta   90.00
_cell.angle_gamma   90.00
#
_symmetry.space_group_name_H-M   'P 1'
#
loop_
_entity.id
_entity.type
_entity.pdbx_description
1 polymer ?
#
loop_
_entity_poly.entity_id
_entity_poly.type
_entity_poly.pdbx_seq_one_letter_code
_entity_poly.pdbx_strand_id
1 'polypeptide(L)'
;MKKRNIKLVTFGFAAMLLASCSDSNDTLNPTPNPAETGIIGKEVTSITDAQQLAARVYNFKRPSATRAAGVTSANLNQAYTMEAEPTGLDFASMDKMSNYDTWNFPANKDMYIAPGETIASKNYHLNGNKIYVAGTYEYNPDYTDGNYTIVVLKGGTLKWKGGYLFPHQNGGKILCYGNFECNADLDVQNRGIFKIAGDLNLKGHTFRVNNASVYIGGKLICNNFENQANAYTNIQGGIEGVEDQTIKVDGVVNIDGNCKMKDLYLMGNGQLYCCSLELTGEFKSMGGDGASSALHTSYLKAKNLLLASSNNIYLVNNSSIEVEGTLQCNKNASAMIFLQGVNSKAYIKANVIKYNGSGSPASLNDCYMFNAMDTGGEYYIDADRFDNSSSNGGNLAFSDVQFLGSGKAHNFRNNSAPVKLEKAECGYTLKPDVPTPPHIDEVGEVLYDHTHTDITATCIQPYNGKLYMSYHTRGNGHGGCIEVFETDNQKQTQLLQFLQDKDKSLDFNHLMVDGKSSTPNLYVVGNYGYTNKDTGKQSDAGAMMARIDLKSNGLLNTEVKNIGDAAINPLIIVPLENNQSNNEDENAIVRDGDKLLVTSTRGYEVYDPNTLELLSSKKTPGKAKHIALNNGEIATLYYNERLSSTETPVAGTLEIFNAGADITTATPEKSIAISEIAPNNGKNTIAIDGDNVYVCRSANGLTCYDKNTGAEKWTWQAPLTASTSKPQGYANGVTFNDKYVYLACGGYGLVVLDKNKMVDGKPAVYAKTRVTGITNEQGRIVWNSANYVTLYNGLIYVAYGKNRLKVYQLVDGSTSGSNTDYGTK
;
A
#
# COMPACT_ATOMS: atom_id res chain seq x y z
N MET A 1 63.18 -5.25 -31.78
CA MET A 1 62.27 -5.10 -32.93
C MET A 1 60.93 -5.77 -32.61
N LYS A 2 59.85 -5.01 -32.71
CA LYS A 2 58.47 -5.43 -32.47
C LYS A 2 58.08 -6.54 -33.46
N LYS A 3 57.50 -7.64 -32.98
CA LYS A 3 56.55 -8.44 -33.77
C LYS A 3 55.17 -8.26 -33.15
N ARG A 4 54.38 -7.47 -33.86
CA ARG A 4 52.95 -7.24 -33.65
C ARG A 4 52.19 -8.23 -34.54
N ASN A 5 50.92 -8.46 -34.17
CA ASN A 5 49.80 -8.89 -35.02
C ASN A 5 49.57 -10.41 -35.16
N ILE A 6 48.36 -10.97 -35.05
CA ILE A 6 46.98 -10.48 -34.83
C ILE A 6 46.21 -11.69 -34.26
N LYS A 7 45.37 -11.50 -33.24
CA LYS A 7 44.22 -12.40 -33.01
C LYS A 7 42.95 -11.58 -33.18
N LEU A 8 42.16 -12.04 -34.14
CA LEU A 8 40.84 -11.59 -34.54
C LEU A 8 39.96 -11.45 -33.29
N VAL A 9 39.51 -10.23 -32.97
CA VAL A 9 38.47 -10.00 -31.96
C VAL A 9 37.16 -9.87 -32.70
N THR A 10 36.36 -10.92 -32.60
CA THR A 10 34.96 -10.95 -33.02
C THR A 10 34.18 -9.97 -32.14
N PHE A 11 33.69 -8.88 -32.73
CA PHE A 11 32.78 -7.94 -32.04
C PHE A 11 31.40 -8.59 -31.93
N GLY A 12 31.11 -9.17 -30.77
CA GLY A 12 29.75 -9.57 -30.40
C GLY A 12 28.93 -8.33 -30.05
N PHE A 13 28.08 -7.89 -30.98
CA PHE A 13 27.06 -6.86 -30.74
C PHE A 13 26.11 -7.32 -29.62
N ALA A 14 26.05 -6.57 -28.52
CA ALA A 14 25.04 -6.76 -27.49
C ALA A 14 23.73 -6.12 -27.96
N ALA A 15 22.75 -6.94 -28.33
CA ALA A 15 21.38 -6.51 -28.60
C ALA A 15 20.80 -5.81 -27.36
N MET A 16 20.63 -4.49 -27.44
CA MET A 16 19.75 -3.75 -26.56
C MET A 16 18.32 -3.96 -27.08
N LEU A 17 17.44 -4.52 -26.23
CA LEU A 17 16.01 -4.61 -26.51
C LEU A 17 15.41 -3.20 -26.43
N LEU A 18 15.57 -2.44 -27.51
CA LEU A 18 14.94 -1.15 -27.74
C LEU A 18 13.50 -1.41 -28.22
N ALA A 19 12.55 -0.57 -27.81
CA ALA A 19 11.27 -0.48 -28.49
C ALA A 19 11.53 0.30 -29.79
N SER A 20 11.44 -0.36 -30.94
CA SER A 20 11.52 0.29 -32.24
C SER A 20 10.15 0.82 -32.63
N CYS A 21 10.07 2.09 -33.04
CA CYS A 21 9.10 2.49 -34.05
C CYS A 21 9.56 1.88 -35.38
N SER A 22 8.66 1.25 -36.14
CA SER A 22 8.94 0.77 -37.49
C SER A 22 9.11 1.97 -38.43
N ASP A 23 10.19 2.02 -39.22
CA ASP A 23 10.40 2.99 -40.30
C ASP A 23 10.87 2.19 -41.55
N SER A 24 10.13 2.28 -42.66
CA SER A 24 10.59 1.90 -44.00
C SER A 24 10.54 3.11 -44.93
N ASN A 25 11.61 3.28 -45.70
CA ASN A 25 11.80 4.33 -46.70
C ASN A 25 11.13 3.92 -48.02
N ASP A 26 9.94 4.44 -48.31
CA ASP A 26 9.51 4.56 -49.70
C ASP A 26 8.97 5.96 -49.97
N THR A 27 9.54 6.61 -50.98
CA THR A 27 9.11 7.91 -51.48
C THR A 27 7.83 7.76 -52.27
N LEU A 28 6.71 8.24 -51.73
CA LEU A 28 5.51 8.51 -52.52
C LEU A 28 5.03 9.93 -52.25
N ASN A 29 4.90 10.70 -53.32
CA ASN A 29 4.14 11.96 -53.33
C ASN A 29 2.65 11.64 -53.17
N PRO A 30 1.92 12.23 -52.20
CA PRO A 30 0.48 12.31 -52.28
C PRO A 30 0.05 13.75 -52.56
N THR A 31 -0.63 13.94 -53.68
CA THR A 31 -1.59 15.03 -53.85
C THR A 31 -2.77 14.75 -52.93
N PRO A 32 -3.17 15.66 -52.02
CA PRO A 32 -4.30 15.41 -51.13
C PRO A 32 -5.60 15.57 -51.93
N ASN A 33 -6.27 14.46 -52.24
CA ASN A 33 -7.70 14.46 -52.49
C ASN A 33 -8.38 13.88 -51.23
N PRO A 34 -9.23 14.64 -50.51
CA PRO A 34 -9.99 14.11 -49.39
C PRO A 34 -11.09 13.20 -49.96
N ALA A 35 -10.85 11.90 -49.94
CA ALA A 35 -11.88 10.89 -50.17
C ALA A 35 -12.33 10.32 -48.81
N GLU A 36 -13.63 10.07 -48.68
CA GLU A 36 -14.35 9.67 -47.46
C GLU A 36 -13.52 8.85 -46.45
N THR A 37 -13.04 9.51 -45.39
CA THR A 37 -12.52 8.83 -44.20
C THR A 37 -13.70 8.26 -43.44
N GLY A 38 -14.06 7.01 -43.73
CA GLY A 38 -15.15 6.33 -43.02
C GLY A 38 -14.81 6.27 -41.52
N ILE A 39 -15.65 6.87 -40.68
CA ILE A 39 -15.62 6.66 -39.23
C ILE A 39 -16.03 5.21 -38.99
N ILE A 40 -15.15 4.40 -38.40
CA ILE A 40 -15.40 2.98 -38.17
C ILE A 40 -15.52 2.73 -36.67
N GLY A 41 -16.64 2.17 -36.22
CA GLY A 41 -16.76 1.60 -34.90
C GLY A 41 -16.11 0.22 -34.86
N LYS A 42 -15.14 0.01 -33.96
CA LYS A 42 -14.42 -1.27 -33.83
C LYS A 42 -14.90 -2.11 -32.65
N GLU A 43 -15.09 -3.41 -32.88
CA GLU A 43 -15.41 -4.36 -31.82
C GLU A 43 -14.28 -4.42 -30.78
N VAL A 44 -14.65 -4.49 -29.50
CA VAL A 44 -13.71 -4.54 -28.38
C VAL A 44 -13.97 -5.74 -27.48
N THR A 45 -12.91 -6.24 -26.88
CA THR A 45 -12.96 -7.10 -25.70
C THR A 45 -12.78 -6.22 -24.47
N SER A 46 -13.76 -6.25 -23.57
CA SER A 46 -13.77 -5.47 -22.33
C SER A 46 -13.91 -6.42 -21.15
N ILE A 47 -13.06 -6.25 -20.13
CA ILE A 47 -13.12 -7.03 -18.89
C ILE A 47 -13.36 -6.04 -17.75
N THR A 48 -14.39 -6.31 -16.95
CA THR A 48 -14.73 -5.57 -15.71
C THR A 48 -14.92 -6.50 -14.52
N ASP A 49 -14.71 -7.81 -14.71
CA ASP A 49 -14.80 -8.77 -13.62
C ASP A 49 -13.68 -8.52 -12.59
N ALA A 50 -14.10 -8.16 -11.38
CA ALA A 50 -13.17 -7.73 -10.34
C ALA A 50 -12.21 -8.85 -9.90
N GLN A 51 -12.62 -10.12 -9.95
CA GLN A 51 -11.76 -11.23 -9.54
C GLN A 51 -10.65 -11.48 -10.58
N GLN A 52 -11.00 -11.48 -11.86
CA GLN A 52 -10.05 -11.62 -12.95
C GLN A 52 -9.05 -10.46 -12.99
N LEU A 53 -9.51 -9.23 -12.75
CA LEU A 53 -8.63 -8.06 -12.73
C LEU A 53 -7.78 -7.97 -11.46
N ALA A 54 -8.31 -8.37 -10.30
CA ALA A 54 -7.55 -8.37 -9.04
C ALA A 54 -6.32 -9.29 -9.10
N ALA A 55 -6.39 -10.41 -9.82
CA ALA A 55 -5.25 -11.32 -10.01
C ALA A 55 -4.05 -10.65 -10.72
N ARG A 56 -4.27 -9.52 -11.42
CA ARG A 56 -3.22 -8.76 -12.11
C ARG A 56 -2.57 -7.69 -11.26
N VAL A 57 -3.10 -7.41 -10.06
CA VAL A 57 -2.64 -6.29 -9.23
C VAL A 57 -1.96 -6.80 -7.97
N TYR A 58 -0.78 -6.26 -7.70
CA TYR A 58 -0.02 -6.55 -6.49
C TYR A 58 0.14 -5.25 -5.73
N ASN A 59 -0.47 -5.18 -4.55
CA ASN A 59 -0.28 -4.06 -3.65
C ASN A 59 0.77 -4.40 -2.61
N PHE A 60 1.69 -3.48 -2.42
CA PHE A 60 2.77 -3.57 -1.46
C PHE A 60 2.56 -2.56 -0.35
N LYS A 61 3.21 -2.77 0.81
CA LYS A 61 3.24 -1.78 1.89
C LYS A 61 1.85 -1.32 2.34
N ARG A 62 0.90 -2.26 2.47
CA ARG A 62 -0.29 -2.03 3.28
C ARG A 62 0.18 -1.42 4.61
N PRO A 63 -0.34 -0.28 5.07
CA PRO A 63 -0.04 0.21 6.41
C PRO A 63 -0.33 -0.95 7.35
N SER A 64 0.72 -1.53 7.95
CA SER A 64 0.52 -2.34 9.12
C SER A 64 -0.14 -1.40 10.12
N ALA A 65 -1.32 -1.78 10.62
CA ALA A 65 -1.81 -1.14 11.83
C ALA A 65 -0.66 -1.28 12.85
N THR A 66 -0.03 -0.17 13.22
CA THR A 66 0.92 -0.11 14.33
C THR A 66 0.14 -0.26 15.64
N ARG A 67 -0.41 -1.45 15.83
CA ARG A 67 -0.75 -2.04 17.12
C ARG A 67 -0.12 -3.43 17.09
N ALA A 68 0.52 -3.84 18.19
CA ALA A 68 0.86 -5.25 18.44
C ALA A 68 -0.28 -6.12 17.90
N ALA A 69 0.00 -7.19 17.14
CA ALA A 69 -1.00 -8.04 16.48
C ALA A 69 -2.31 -8.04 17.30
N GLY A 70 -3.24 -7.17 16.88
CA GLY A 70 -4.32 -6.74 17.77
C GLY A 70 -5.12 -7.95 18.18
N VAL A 71 -5.59 -7.97 19.42
CA VAL A 71 -6.53 -9.01 19.83
C VAL A 71 -7.70 -9.02 18.85
N THR A 72 -8.09 -10.18 18.35
CA THR A 72 -9.17 -10.30 17.38
C THR A 72 -10.48 -10.73 18.04
N SER A 73 -11.59 -10.59 17.32
CA SER A 73 -12.87 -11.18 17.75
C SER A 73 -12.78 -12.70 17.93
N ALA A 74 -11.92 -13.39 17.17
CA ALA A 74 -11.68 -14.81 17.33
C ALA A 74 -10.94 -15.13 18.64
N ASN A 75 -10.06 -14.24 19.11
CA ASN A 75 -9.33 -14.44 20.37
C ASN A 75 -10.21 -14.21 21.60
N LEU A 76 -11.02 -13.14 21.60
CA LEU A 76 -11.82 -12.73 22.77
C LEU A 76 -13.27 -13.21 22.75
N ASN A 77 -13.73 -13.81 21.65
CA ASN A 77 -15.09 -14.32 21.52
C ASN A 77 -16.12 -13.23 21.92
N GLN A 78 -17.04 -13.55 22.82
CA GLN A 78 -18.11 -12.65 23.24
C GLN A 78 -17.62 -11.46 24.08
N ALA A 79 -16.38 -11.50 24.58
CA ALA A 79 -15.75 -10.39 25.31
C ALA A 79 -15.17 -9.31 24.37
N TYR A 80 -15.12 -9.53 23.06
CA TYR A 80 -14.43 -8.61 22.14
C TYR A 80 -15.04 -7.21 22.10
N THR A 81 -16.37 -7.10 22.11
CA THR A 81 -17.06 -5.81 22.09
C THR A 81 -18.35 -5.85 22.90
N MET A 82 -18.88 -4.69 23.24
CA MET A 82 -20.20 -4.54 23.83
C MET A 82 -21.24 -4.23 22.76
N GLU A 83 -22.42 -4.81 22.90
CA GLU A 83 -23.59 -4.44 22.10
C GLU A 83 -23.97 -2.96 22.31
N ALA A 84 -24.68 -2.36 21.37
CA ALA A 84 -25.23 -1.02 21.56
C ALA A 84 -26.36 -1.04 22.60
N GLU A 85 -26.47 0.05 23.37
CA GLU A 85 -27.60 0.27 24.28
C GLU A 85 -28.93 0.21 23.51
N PRO A 86 -29.92 -0.58 23.96
CA PRO A 86 -31.23 -0.63 23.32
C PRO A 86 -31.93 0.74 23.34
N THR A 87 -32.41 1.18 22.18
CA THR A 87 -33.16 2.43 22.01
C THR A 87 -34.63 2.16 21.66
N GLY A 88 -35.53 3.09 22.00
CA GLY A 88 -36.95 2.99 21.62
C GLY A 88 -37.74 1.93 22.40
N LEU A 89 -37.36 1.64 23.64
CA LEU A 89 -38.09 0.73 24.51
C LEU A 89 -39.45 1.34 24.90
N ASP A 90 -40.53 0.63 24.64
CA ASP A 90 -41.87 1.00 25.11
C ASP A 90 -42.19 0.29 26.42
N PHE A 91 -41.88 0.94 27.55
CA PHE A 91 -42.18 0.39 28.88
C PHE A 91 -43.68 0.24 29.16
N ALA A 92 -44.57 0.90 28.39
CA ALA A 92 -46.00 0.76 28.60
C ALA A 92 -46.55 -0.58 28.08
N SER A 93 -45.88 -1.18 27.08
CA SER A 93 -46.22 -2.51 26.56
C SER A 93 -45.43 -3.66 27.21
N MET A 94 -44.47 -3.35 28.07
CA MET A 94 -43.71 -4.32 28.85
C MET A 94 -44.32 -4.58 30.22
N ASP A 95 -44.07 -5.77 30.75
CA ASP A 95 -44.49 -6.11 32.10
C ASP A 95 -43.51 -5.58 33.15
N LYS A 96 -44.04 -5.05 34.25
CA LYS A 96 -43.24 -4.75 35.43
C LYS A 96 -42.78 -6.04 36.10
N MET A 97 -41.49 -6.11 36.43
CA MET A 97 -40.93 -7.26 37.16
C MET A 97 -41.56 -7.43 38.56
N SER A 98 -42.00 -6.35 39.19
CA SER A 98 -42.68 -6.35 40.50
C SER A 98 -44.02 -7.11 40.51
N ASN A 99 -44.61 -7.37 39.34
CA ASN A 99 -45.89 -8.09 39.23
C ASN A 99 -45.76 -9.60 39.49
N TYR A 100 -44.54 -10.12 39.61
CA TYR A 100 -44.28 -11.56 39.64
C TYR A 100 -43.52 -11.98 40.90
N ASP A 101 -43.97 -13.11 41.45
CA ASP A 101 -43.27 -13.86 42.50
C ASP A 101 -42.43 -15.00 41.91
N THR A 102 -41.60 -15.60 42.76
CA THR A 102 -40.51 -16.53 42.41
C THR A 102 -40.96 -17.76 41.64
N TRP A 103 -42.07 -18.38 42.08
CA TRP A 103 -42.58 -19.66 41.59
C TRP A 103 -43.53 -19.55 40.39
N ASN A 104 -43.85 -18.33 39.95
CA ASN A 104 -44.79 -18.08 38.84
C ASN A 104 -44.21 -17.07 37.83
N PHE A 105 -42.89 -17.09 37.65
CA PHE A 105 -42.22 -16.19 36.72
C PHE A 105 -42.36 -16.71 35.27
N PRO A 106 -42.93 -15.91 34.34
CA PRO A 106 -43.21 -16.38 32.98
C PRO A 106 -41.91 -16.50 32.17
N ALA A 107 -41.75 -17.59 31.43
CA ALA A 107 -40.63 -17.77 30.50
C ALA A 107 -40.75 -16.86 29.26
N ASN A 108 -39.61 -16.55 28.62
CA ASN A 108 -39.49 -15.82 27.36
C ASN A 108 -40.20 -14.46 27.31
N LYS A 109 -40.23 -13.75 28.45
CA LYS A 109 -40.89 -12.45 28.56
C LYS A 109 -39.89 -11.32 28.78
N ASP A 110 -40.07 -10.23 28.02
CA ASP A 110 -39.38 -8.96 28.22
C ASP A 110 -40.08 -8.16 29.33
N MET A 111 -39.30 -7.68 30.29
CA MET A 111 -39.80 -7.05 31.51
C MET A 111 -38.94 -5.85 31.89
N TYR A 112 -39.46 -4.97 32.75
CA TYR A 112 -38.72 -3.80 33.21
C TYR A 112 -38.85 -3.51 34.70
N ILE A 113 -37.87 -2.75 35.20
CA ILE A 113 -37.86 -2.14 36.54
C ILE A 113 -37.89 -0.62 36.32
N ALA A 114 -38.95 0.04 36.79
CA ALA A 114 -39.23 1.44 36.47
C ALA A 114 -38.22 2.41 37.13
N PRO A 115 -37.99 3.61 36.56
CA PRO A 115 -37.22 4.66 37.24
C PRO A 115 -37.76 4.92 38.66
N GLY A 116 -36.86 4.98 39.65
CA GLY A 116 -37.21 5.17 41.06
C GLY A 116 -37.71 3.91 41.79
N GLU A 117 -37.97 2.81 41.09
CA GLU A 117 -38.33 1.52 41.69
C GLU A 117 -37.08 0.75 42.14
N THR A 118 -37.18 0.03 43.26
CA THR A 118 -36.13 -0.88 43.74
C THR A 118 -36.72 -2.28 43.92
N ILE A 119 -36.13 -3.27 43.26
CA ILE A 119 -36.49 -4.67 43.40
C ILE A 119 -35.30 -5.43 43.98
N ALA A 120 -35.53 -6.20 45.04
CA ALA A 120 -34.56 -7.18 45.53
C ALA A 120 -34.81 -8.53 44.84
N SER A 121 -33.74 -9.22 44.44
CA SER A 121 -33.87 -10.54 43.81
C SER A 121 -34.50 -11.55 44.76
N LYS A 122 -35.34 -12.44 44.23
CA LYS A 122 -36.04 -13.47 44.99
C LYS A 122 -35.72 -14.90 44.50
N ASN A 123 -34.56 -15.18 43.89
CA ASN A 123 -34.28 -16.48 43.22
C ASN A 123 -35.29 -16.80 42.09
N TYR A 124 -35.46 -15.87 41.14
CA TYR A 124 -36.37 -16.02 40.00
C TYR A 124 -35.92 -17.13 39.02
N HIS A 125 -36.89 -17.84 38.42
CA HIS A 125 -36.66 -18.74 37.30
C HIS A 125 -36.71 -17.95 35.98
N LEU A 126 -35.55 -17.60 35.43
CA LEU A 126 -35.42 -16.69 34.28
C LEU A 126 -35.11 -17.45 32.98
N ASN A 127 -36.10 -18.14 32.44
CA ASN A 127 -35.94 -18.94 31.22
C ASN A 127 -36.27 -18.13 29.95
N GLY A 128 -35.24 -17.65 29.26
CA GLY A 128 -35.35 -16.86 28.03
C GLY A 128 -35.73 -15.39 28.28
N ASN A 129 -35.76 -14.96 29.54
CA ASN A 129 -36.23 -13.62 29.91
C ASN A 129 -35.20 -12.54 29.65
N LYS A 130 -35.70 -11.33 29.35
CA LYS A 130 -34.90 -10.12 29.31
C LYS A 130 -35.46 -9.07 30.27
N ILE A 131 -34.60 -8.54 31.14
CA ILE A 131 -34.99 -7.58 32.17
C ILE A 131 -34.29 -6.26 31.89
N TYR A 132 -35.04 -5.20 31.58
CA TYR A 132 -34.54 -3.84 31.41
C TYR A 132 -34.61 -3.08 32.74
N VAL A 133 -33.46 -2.70 33.29
CA VAL A 133 -33.36 -2.03 34.59
C VAL A 133 -33.17 -0.52 34.37
N ALA A 134 -34.25 0.24 34.53
CA ALA A 134 -34.22 1.72 34.56
C ALA A 134 -34.26 2.26 36.01
N GLY A 135 -34.74 1.45 36.96
CA GLY A 135 -34.64 1.69 38.41
C GLY A 135 -33.42 1.04 39.05
N THR A 136 -33.60 0.40 40.20
CA THR A 136 -32.55 -0.35 40.93
C THR A 136 -32.92 -1.83 41.03
N TYR A 137 -31.99 -2.71 40.66
CA TYR A 137 -32.09 -4.14 40.91
C TYR A 137 -31.01 -4.56 41.92
N GLU A 138 -31.40 -4.96 43.13
CA GLU A 138 -30.50 -5.63 44.08
C GLU A 138 -30.42 -7.11 43.71
N TYR A 139 -29.55 -7.40 42.76
CA TYR A 139 -29.32 -8.74 42.25
C TYR A 139 -28.37 -9.47 43.19
N ASN A 140 -28.84 -10.51 43.88
CA ASN A 140 -27.99 -11.43 44.63
C ASN A 140 -28.69 -12.77 44.85
N PRO A 141 -29.05 -13.51 43.77
CA PRO A 141 -29.76 -14.75 43.93
C PRO A 141 -28.81 -15.89 44.34
N ASP A 142 -29.25 -16.72 45.29
CA ASP A 142 -28.61 -18.00 45.59
C ASP A 142 -28.70 -18.96 44.40
N TYR A 143 -29.77 -18.81 43.59
CA TYR A 143 -30.05 -19.63 42.43
C TYR A 143 -30.84 -18.86 41.37
N THR A 144 -30.49 -19.06 40.10
CA THR A 144 -31.25 -18.55 38.95
C THR A 144 -31.09 -19.53 37.80
N ASP A 145 -32.18 -20.20 37.44
CA ASP A 145 -32.21 -21.12 36.30
C ASP A 145 -32.63 -20.43 35.01
N GLY A 146 -32.27 -21.01 33.88
CA GLY A 146 -32.62 -20.53 32.54
C GLY A 146 -31.56 -19.61 31.90
N ASN A 147 -31.70 -19.37 30.59
CA ASN A 147 -30.87 -18.41 29.86
C ASN A 147 -31.53 -17.03 29.89
N TYR A 148 -30.91 -16.03 30.51
CA TYR A 148 -31.49 -14.70 30.68
C TYR A 148 -30.55 -13.58 30.29
N THR A 149 -31.12 -12.40 30.03
CA THR A 149 -30.37 -11.16 29.82
C THR A 149 -30.86 -10.05 30.74
N ILE A 150 -29.99 -9.51 31.58
CA ILE A 150 -30.26 -8.28 32.36
C ILE A 150 -29.59 -7.12 31.62
N VAL A 151 -30.36 -6.08 31.30
CA VAL A 151 -29.89 -4.87 30.64
C VAL A 151 -30.07 -3.70 31.58
N VAL A 152 -28.98 -3.21 32.18
CA VAL A 152 -28.98 -2.02 33.03
C VAL A 152 -28.83 -0.80 32.12
N LEU A 153 -29.93 -0.06 31.96
CA LEU A 153 -29.96 1.13 31.09
C LEU A 153 -29.24 2.30 31.76
N LYS A 154 -28.86 3.32 30.98
CA LYS A 154 -28.36 4.57 31.57
C LYS A 154 -29.37 5.15 32.57
N GLY A 155 -28.90 5.49 33.76
CA GLY A 155 -29.72 5.93 34.89
C GLY A 155 -30.21 4.79 35.80
N GLY A 156 -30.20 3.54 35.33
CA GLY A 156 -30.47 2.36 36.13
C GLY A 156 -29.27 1.92 36.96
N THR A 157 -29.52 1.10 37.99
CA THR A 157 -28.48 0.58 38.90
C THR A 157 -28.67 -0.92 39.15
N LEU A 158 -27.58 -1.68 39.03
CA LEU A 158 -27.50 -3.07 39.47
C LEU A 158 -26.61 -3.13 40.70
N LYS A 159 -27.16 -3.55 41.85
CA LYS A 159 -26.41 -3.73 43.09
C LYS A 159 -26.08 -5.19 43.30
N TRP A 160 -24.81 -5.51 43.51
CA TRP A 160 -24.29 -6.84 43.79
C TRP A 160 -23.59 -6.84 45.16
N LYS A 161 -23.89 -7.82 46.03
CA LYS A 161 -23.33 -7.88 47.41
C LYS A 161 -22.18 -8.88 47.57
N GLY A 162 -21.74 -9.54 46.49
CA GLY A 162 -20.58 -10.45 46.49
C GLY A 162 -20.92 -11.90 46.19
N GLY A 163 -19.91 -12.68 45.80
CA GLY A 163 -20.06 -14.09 45.40
C GLY A 163 -20.14 -14.28 43.89
N TYR A 164 -20.75 -15.39 43.46
CA TYR A 164 -20.89 -15.75 42.05
C TYR A 164 -21.96 -14.90 41.36
N LEU A 165 -21.55 -14.05 40.40
CA LEU A 165 -22.48 -13.23 39.63
C LEU A 165 -23.48 -14.09 38.84
N PHE A 166 -23.06 -15.29 38.42
CA PHE A 166 -23.90 -16.27 37.74
C PHE A 166 -23.91 -17.58 38.55
N PRO A 167 -24.93 -17.83 39.40
CA PRO A 167 -24.94 -18.97 40.31
C PRO A 167 -25.18 -20.32 39.61
N HIS A 168 -25.74 -20.33 38.39
CA HIS A 168 -26.05 -21.55 37.65
C HIS A 168 -25.05 -21.82 36.51
N GLN A 169 -24.76 -23.10 36.25
CA GLN A 169 -23.73 -23.57 35.31
C GLN A 169 -23.95 -23.18 33.83
N ASN A 170 -25.19 -22.84 33.45
CA ASN A 170 -25.52 -22.39 32.10
C ASN A 170 -25.30 -20.88 31.90
N GLY A 171 -24.97 -20.16 32.98
CA GLY A 171 -24.68 -18.74 32.96
C GLY A 171 -25.90 -17.87 32.69
N GLY A 172 -25.63 -16.65 32.25
CA GLY A 172 -26.59 -15.65 31.82
C GLY A 172 -25.84 -14.50 31.18
N LYS A 173 -26.55 -13.46 30.77
CA LYS A 173 -25.95 -12.24 30.21
C LYS A 173 -26.34 -11.01 31.01
N ILE A 174 -25.37 -10.18 31.34
CA ILE A 174 -25.57 -8.87 31.97
C ILE A 174 -24.89 -7.82 31.09
N LEU A 175 -25.67 -6.84 30.61
CA LEU A 175 -25.21 -5.68 29.87
C LEU A 175 -25.47 -4.43 30.72
N CYS A 176 -24.41 -3.79 31.22
CA CYS A 176 -24.50 -2.64 32.11
C CYS A 176 -24.05 -1.35 31.42
N TYR A 177 -25.01 -0.52 31.02
CA TYR A 177 -24.80 0.85 30.53
C TYR A 177 -24.96 1.90 31.64
N GLY A 178 -25.70 1.56 32.69
CA GLY A 178 -25.88 2.36 33.91
C GLY A 178 -24.83 2.06 34.99
N ASN A 179 -25.25 2.12 36.25
CA ASN A 179 -24.37 1.92 37.40
C ASN A 179 -24.31 0.44 37.81
N PHE A 180 -23.10 -0.06 38.08
CA PHE A 180 -22.88 -1.32 38.76
C PHE A 180 -22.28 -1.04 40.14
N GLU A 181 -23.04 -1.29 41.20
CA GLU A 181 -22.59 -1.10 42.58
C GLU A 181 -22.16 -2.44 43.17
N CYS A 182 -20.86 -2.60 43.43
CA CYS A 182 -20.30 -3.77 44.09
C CYS A 182 -19.23 -3.33 45.10
N ASN A 183 -19.39 -3.74 46.36
CA ASN A 183 -18.40 -3.53 47.42
C ASN A 183 -18.02 -4.87 48.07
N ALA A 184 -17.68 -5.83 47.22
CA ALA A 184 -17.26 -7.17 47.59
C ALA A 184 -16.40 -7.77 46.46
N ASP A 185 -15.80 -8.92 46.73
CA ASP A 185 -15.21 -9.77 45.69
C ASP A 185 -16.26 -10.11 44.62
N LEU A 186 -15.87 -10.00 43.34
CA LEU A 186 -16.72 -10.30 42.20
C LEU A 186 -16.16 -11.50 41.43
N ASP A 187 -16.98 -12.53 41.29
CA ASP A 187 -16.66 -13.73 40.53
C ASP A 187 -17.62 -13.90 39.35
N VAL A 188 -17.07 -13.81 38.13
CA VAL A 188 -17.79 -14.03 36.88
C VAL A 188 -17.42 -15.41 36.34
N GLN A 189 -18.37 -16.33 36.42
CA GLN A 189 -18.14 -17.73 36.06
C GLN A 189 -19.29 -18.38 35.29
N ASN A 190 -19.22 -19.70 35.10
CA ASN A 190 -20.30 -20.55 34.60
C ASN A 190 -20.81 -20.16 33.20
N ARG A 191 -19.90 -19.86 32.26
CA ARG A 191 -20.24 -19.41 30.89
C ARG A 191 -21.02 -18.10 30.85
N GLY A 192 -21.02 -17.36 31.96
CA GLY A 192 -21.64 -16.05 32.07
C GLY A 192 -20.99 -15.01 31.17
N ILE A 193 -21.79 -14.04 30.73
CA ILE A 193 -21.36 -12.92 29.92
C ILE A 193 -21.66 -11.65 30.72
N PHE A 194 -20.61 -10.96 31.17
CA PHE A 194 -20.74 -9.69 31.87
C PHE A 194 -20.08 -8.58 31.07
N LYS A 195 -20.85 -7.58 30.67
CA LYS A 195 -20.34 -6.43 29.94
C LYS A 195 -20.73 -5.15 30.66
N ILE A 196 -19.77 -4.28 30.89
CA ILE A 196 -19.99 -2.95 31.46
C ILE A 196 -19.39 -1.89 30.53
N ALA A 197 -20.16 -0.85 30.22
CA ALA A 197 -19.77 0.18 29.27
C ALA A 197 -18.69 1.13 29.83
N GLY A 198 -18.68 1.32 31.15
CA GLY A 198 -17.73 2.19 31.85
C GLY A 198 -16.68 1.41 32.64
N ASP A 199 -16.14 2.07 33.66
CA ASP A 199 -15.17 1.48 34.59
C ASP A 199 -15.83 0.41 35.46
N LEU A 200 -15.09 -0.66 35.76
CA LEU A 200 -15.42 -1.62 36.81
C LEU A 200 -14.61 -1.29 38.06
N ASN A 201 -15.27 -0.70 39.05
CA ASN A 201 -14.63 -0.32 40.31
C ASN A 201 -14.93 -1.34 41.42
N LEU A 202 -13.90 -2.08 41.80
CA LEU A 202 -13.87 -3.09 42.86
C LEU A 202 -12.73 -2.77 43.84
N LYS A 203 -12.46 -1.48 44.10
CA LYS A 203 -11.37 -1.04 44.99
C LYS A 203 -11.43 -1.76 46.33
N GLY A 204 -10.32 -2.39 46.71
CA GLY A 204 -10.19 -3.18 47.95
C GLY A 204 -10.62 -4.65 47.82
N HIS A 205 -11.13 -5.07 46.66
CA HIS A 205 -11.68 -6.41 46.43
C HIS A 205 -11.02 -7.11 45.23
N THR A 206 -11.22 -8.43 45.14
CA THR A 206 -10.73 -9.27 44.06
C THR A 206 -11.72 -9.36 42.91
N PHE A 207 -11.20 -9.34 41.69
CA PHE A 207 -11.95 -9.66 40.48
C PHE A 207 -11.51 -11.02 39.92
N ARG A 208 -12.44 -11.97 39.81
CA ARG A 208 -12.20 -13.32 39.30
C ARG A 208 -13.03 -13.59 38.05
N VAL A 209 -12.40 -14.18 37.04
CA VAL A 209 -13.07 -14.63 35.81
C VAL A 209 -12.67 -16.08 35.53
N ASN A 210 -13.67 -16.97 35.43
CA ASN A 210 -13.47 -18.40 35.23
C ASN A 210 -14.48 -18.96 34.23
N ASN A 211 -14.03 -19.51 33.10
CA ASN A 211 -14.93 -20.05 32.07
C ASN A 211 -16.08 -19.07 31.72
N ALA A 212 -15.74 -17.80 31.48
CA ALA A 212 -16.72 -16.72 31.28
C ALA A 212 -16.17 -15.64 30.33
N SER A 213 -17.04 -14.77 29.83
CA SER A 213 -16.69 -13.65 28.94
C SER A 213 -16.99 -12.30 29.60
N VAL A 214 -15.99 -11.45 29.71
CA VAL A 214 -16.08 -10.13 30.35
C VAL A 214 -15.60 -9.02 29.41
N TYR A 215 -16.43 -8.01 29.22
CA TYR A 215 -16.03 -6.75 28.57
C TYR A 215 -16.14 -5.59 29.57
N ILE A 216 -15.09 -4.79 29.66
CA ILE A 216 -15.03 -3.56 30.46
C ILE A 216 -14.65 -2.42 29.49
N GLY A 217 -15.62 -1.54 29.21
CA GLY A 217 -15.44 -0.41 28.28
C GLY A 217 -14.55 0.71 28.84
N GLY A 218 -14.33 0.73 30.15
CA GLY A 218 -13.38 1.61 30.83
C GLY A 218 -12.24 0.85 31.51
N LYS A 219 -11.80 1.37 32.67
CA LYS A 219 -10.75 0.79 33.51
C LYS A 219 -11.26 -0.33 34.40
N LEU A 220 -10.39 -1.27 34.74
CA LEU A 220 -10.57 -2.19 35.86
C LEU A 220 -9.81 -1.66 37.08
N ILE A 221 -10.51 -1.43 38.19
CA ILE A 221 -9.91 -1.02 39.47
C ILE A 221 -10.17 -2.13 40.47
N CYS A 222 -9.15 -2.90 40.88
CA CYS A 222 -9.29 -3.99 41.84
C CYS A 222 -8.00 -4.21 42.64
N ASN A 223 -8.09 -4.90 43.78
CA ASN A 223 -6.92 -5.21 44.61
C ASN A 223 -6.21 -6.51 44.18
N ASN A 224 -6.89 -7.37 43.42
CA ASN A 224 -6.33 -8.56 42.81
C ASN A 224 -7.15 -8.94 41.56
N PHE A 225 -6.49 -9.54 40.57
CA PHE A 225 -7.13 -10.00 39.33
C PHE A 225 -6.74 -11.46 39.04
N GLU A 226 -7.75 -12.32 38.90
CA GLU A 226 -7.58 -13.74 38.60
C GLU A 226 -8.30 -14.10 37.31
N ASN A 227 -7.54 -14.54 36.29
CA ASN A 227 -8.08 -15.02 35.03
C ASN A 227 -7.73 -16.51 34.85
N GLN A 228 -8.75 -17.36 34.89
CA GLN A 228 -8.60 -18.82 34.90
C GLN A 228 -8.88 -19.43 33.51
N ALA A 229 -8.74 -20.76 33.39
CA ALA A 229 -8.97 -21.48 32.13
C ALA A 229 -10.33 -21.13 31.50
N ASN A 230 -10.34 -20.97 30.17
CA ASN A 230 -11.51 -20.60 29.37
C ASN A 230 -12.15 -19.23 29.72
N ALA A 231 -11.45 -18.37 30.46
CA ALA A 231 -11.87 -16.98 30.68
C ALA A 231 -11.44 -16.07 29.52
N TYR A 232 -12.31 -15.15 29.11
CA TYR A 232 -12.03 -14.12 28.12
C TYR A 232 -12.32 -12.76 28.74
N THR A 233 -11.32 -11.89 28.86
CA THR A 233 -11.45 -10.59 29.52
C THR A 233 -10.90 -9.49 28.63
N ASN A 234 -11.73 -8.52 28.28
CA ASN A 234 -11.34 -7.37 27.50
C ASN A 234 -11.51 -6.08 28.30
N ILE A 235 -10.41 -5.39 28.55
CA ILE A 235 -10.35 -4.11 29.27
C ILE A 235 -9.92 -3.05 28.26
N GLN A 236 -10.83 -2.16 27.92
CA GLN A 236 -10.57 -1.07 26.96
C GLN A 236 -9.84 0.11 27.61
N GLY A 237 -9.85 0.21 28.93
CA GLY A 237 -8.98 1.08 29.71
C GLY A 237 -7.73 0.35 30.23
N GLY A 238 -7.17 0.88 31.31
CA GLY A 238 -6.08 0.23 32.05
C GLY A 238 -6.58 -0.61 33.23
N ILE A 239 -5.64 -1.28 33.89
CA ILE A 239 -5.85 -1.95 35.17
C ILE A 239 -5.12 -1.19 36.28
N GLU A 240 -5.78 -0.98 37.42
CA GLU A 240 -5.25 -0.23 38.57
C GLU A 240 -5.51 -0.99 39.87
N GLY A 241 -4.58 -0.86 40.83
CA GLY A 241 -4.65 -1.48 42.16
C GLY A 241 -3.97 -2.85 42.28
N VAL A 242 -3.41 -3.37 41.19
CA VAL A 242 -2.69 -4.65 41.12
C VAL A 242 -1.16 -4.48 41.01
N GLU A 243 -0.65 -3.26 41.19
CA GLU A 243 0.75 -2.90 40.94
C GLU A 243 1.74 -3.69 41.81
N ASP A 244 1.32 -4.13 42.99
CA ASP A 244 2.13 -4.92 43.93
C ASP A 244 1.79 -6.43 43.91
N GLN A 245 0.92 -6.86 42.99
CA GLN A 245 0.39 -8.23 42.96
C GLN A 245 1.06 -9.13 41.93
N THR A 246 1.09 -10.42 42.23
CA THR A 246 1.42 -11.48 41.28
C THR A 246 0.14 -11.91 40.56
N ILE A 247 0.02 -11.59 39.27
CA ILE A 247 -1.14 -11.92 38.45
C ILE A 247 -0.89 -13.20 37.65
N LYS A 248 -1.91 -14.06 37.61
CA LYS A 248 -1.90 -15.30 36.81
C LYS A 248 -2.98 -15.23 35.74
N VAL A 249 -2.60 -15.58 34.52
CA VAL A 249 -3.51 -15.64 33.36
C VAL A 249 -3.45 -17.04 32.76
N ASP A 250 -4.59 -17.71 32.69
CA ASP A 250 -4.78 -19.04 32.06
C ASP A 250 -5.82 -19.00 30.91
N GLY A 251 -6.54 -17.89 30.77
CA GLY A 251 -7.42 -17.58 29.64
C GLY A 251 -6.83 -16.51 28.72
N VAL A 252 -7.69 -15.72 28.07
CA VAL A 252 -7.28 -14.63 27.17
C VAL A 252 -7.64 -13.29 27.80
N VAL A 253 -6.64 -12.41 27.93
CA VAL A 253 -6.80 -11.06 28.48
C VAL A 253 -6.31 -10.03 27.47
N ASN A 254 -7.09 -8.98 27.24
CA ASN A 254 -6.66 -7.77 26.55
C ASN A 254 -6.75 -6.56 27.49
N ILE A 255 -5.71 -5.73 27.48
CA ILE A 255 -5.65 -4.44 28.20
C ILE A 255 -5.17 -3.38 27.21
N ASP A 256 -6.08 -2.48 26.81
CA ASP A 256 -5.76 -1.43 25.83
C ASP A 256 -5.09 -0.19 26.46
N GLY A 257 -5.28 0.01 27.77
CA GLY A 257 -4.63 1.07 28.54
C GLY A 257 -3.40 0.61 29.32
N ASN A 258 -3.07 1.35 30.39
CA ASN A 258 -1.90 1.06 31.22
C ASN A 258 -2.00 -0.32 31.87
N CYS A 259 -0.91 -1.10 31.77
CA CYS A 259 -0.79 -2.43 32.35
C CYS A 259 0.46 -2.52 33.22
N LYS A 260 0.26 -2.47 34.55
CA LYS A 260 1.34 -2.53 35.54
C LYS A 260 0.97 -3.47 36.68
N MET A 261 1.90 -4.34 37.05
CA MET A 261 1.75 -5.30 38.15
C MET A 261 3.13 -5.69 38.69
N LYS A 262 3.20 -6.46 39.78
CA LYS A 262 4.49 -6.90 40.31
C LYS A 262 5.05 -8.04 39.48
N ASP A 263 4.30 -9.13 39.38
CA ASP A 263 4.68 -10.31 38.61
C ASP A 263 3.54 -10.71 37.65
N LEU A 264 3.87 -11.22 36.47
CA LEU A 264 2.91 -11.82 35.55
C LEU A 264 3.31 -13.25 35.21
N TYR A 265 2.41 -14.19 35.50
CA TYR A 265 2.54 -15.60 35.15
C TYR A 265 1.48 -16.02 34.13
N LEU A 266 1.92 -16.37 32.93
CA LEU A 266 1.05 -17.04 31.96
C LEU A 266 1.08 -18.55 32.24
N MET A 267 -0.07 -19.09 32.62
CA MET A 267 -0.31 -20.50 32.96
C MET A 267 -1.07 -21.16 31.81
N GLY A 268 -1.01 -22.50 31.70
CA GLY A 268 -1.82 -23.25 30.73
C GLY A 268 -1.86 -22.59 29.34
N ASN A 269 -3.05 -22.17 28.92
CA ASN A 269 -3.26 -21.53 27.61
C ASN A 269 -3.29 -20.00 27.65
N GLY A 270 -2.76 -19.41 28.72
CA GLY A 270 -2.81 -18.01 29.06
C GLY A 270 -2.20 -17.10 27.99
N GLN A 271 -2.99 -16.14 27.52
CA GLN A 271 -2.59 -15.12 26.57
C GLN A 271 -2.87 -13.71 27.11
N LEU A 272 -1.88 -12.83 26.99
CA LEU A 272 -2.04 -11.40 27.28
C LEU A 272 -1.75 -10.57 26.03
N TYR A 273 -2.68 -9.66 25.70
CA TYR A 273 -2.54 -8.62 24.70
C TYR A 273 -2.49 -7.27 25.41
N CYS A 274 -1.41 -6.52 25.21
CA CYS A 274 -1.29 -5.17 25.76
C CYS A 274 -0.26 -4.36 24.98
N CYS A 275 -0.44 -3.05 24.89
CA CYS A 275 0.54 -2.22 24.20
C CYS A 275 1.87 -2.17 24.97
N SER A 276 1.79 -1.98 26.29
CA SER A 276 2.92 -1.82 27.21
C SER A 276 2.67 -2.57 28.51
N LEU A 277 3.62 -3.41 28.93
CA LEU A 277 3.60 -4.16 30.19
C LEU A 277 4.79 -3.78 31.07
N GLU A 278 4.50 -3.22 32.24
CA GLU A 278 5.52 -2.90 33.24
C GLU A 278 5.42 -3.80 34.46
N LEU A 279 6.50 -4.54 34.74
CA LEU A 279 6.63 -5.40 35.92
C LEU A 279 7.74 -4.91 36.83
N THR A 280 7.46 -4.79 38.13
CA THR A 280 8.51 -4.54 39.15
C THR A 280 9.26 -5.82 39.55
N GLY A 281 8.72 -6.98 39.18
CA GLY A 281 9.22 -8.32 39.46
C GLY A 281 9.32 -9.16 38.19
N GLU A 282 8.71 -10.33 38.19
CA GLU A 282 9.02 -11.42 37.26
C GLU A 282 7.97 -11.55 36.15
N PHE A 283 8.42 -11.75 34.91
CA PHE A 283 7.60 -12.36 33.85
C PHE A 283 7.93 -13.85 33.74
N LYS A 284 6.92 -14.72 33.84
CA LYS A 284 7.10 -16.16 33.56
C LYS A 284 5.98 -16.66 32.66
N SER A 285 6.32 -17.23 31.52
CA SER A 285 5.37 -18.05 30.77
C SER A 285 5.66 -19.52 31.00
N MET A 286 4.70 -20.20 31.64
CA MET A 286 4.79 -21.56 32.17
C MET A 286 3.70 -22.48 31.60
N GLY A 287 3.02 -22.06 30.52
CA GLY A 287 2.19 -22.96 29.71
C GLY A 287 2.99 -24.20 29.28
N GLY A 288 2.34 -25.36 29.20
CA GLY A 288 2.97 -26.59 28.71
C GLY A 288 3.24 -26.54 27.21
N ASP A 289 4.03 -27.49 26.70
CA ASP A 289 4.23 -27.63 25.25
C ASP A 289 2.87 -27.86 24.55
N GLY A 290 2.54 -27.05 23.54
CA GLY A 290 1.26 -27.09 22.83
C GLY A 290 0.11 -26.27 23.45
N ALA A 291 0.31 -25.70 24.64
CA ALA A 291 -0.72 -24.93 25.35
C ALA A 291 -1.01 -23.54 24.72
N SER A 292 -0.16 -23.09 23.79
CA SER A 292 -0.34 -21.81 23.06
C SER A 292 -0.32 -20.57 23.98
N SER A 293 0.39 -20.63 25.11
CA SER A 293 0.58 -19.45 25.96
C SER A 293 1.44 -18.41 25.25
N ALA A 294 0.99 -17.15 25.27
CA ALA A 294 1.62 -16.08 24.52
C ALA A 294 1.48 -14.68 25.17
N LEU A 295 2.52 -13.87 25.04
CA LEU A 295 2.44 -12.43 25.29
C LEU A 295 2.50 -11.68 23.95
N HIS A 296 1.53 -10.82 23.69
CA HIS A 296 1.53 -9.91 22.54
C HIS A 296 1.73 -8.48 23.05
N THR A 297 2.87 -7.88 22.73
CA THR A 297 3.19 -6.54 23.24
C THR A 297 4.17 -5.76 22.39
N SER A 298 4.19 -4.42 22.55
CA SER A 298 5.23 -3.54 22.01
C SER A 298 6.29 -3.20 23.06
N TYR A 299 5.97 -3.31 24.35
CA TYR A 299 6.94 -3.09 25.42
C TYR A 299 6.74 -4.02 26.60
N LEU A 300 7.84 -4.59 27.06
CA LEU A 300 7.92 -5.34 28.30
C LEU A 300 9.07 -4.81 29.14
N LYS A 301 8.78 -4.42 30.37
CA LYS A 301 9.79 -4.21 31.41
C LYS A 301 9.62 -5.25 32.51
N ALA A 302 10.71 -5.89 32.94
CA ALA A 302 10.70 -6.84 34.04
C ALA A 302 12.05 -6.93 34.76
N LYS A 303 12.04 -7.45 35.99
CA LYS A 303 13.26 -7.82 36.72
C LYS A 303 13.93 -9.06 36.11
N ASN A 304 13.16 -10.11 35.87
CA ASN A 304 13.60 -11.30 35.13
C ASN A 304 12.48 -11.79 34.21
N LEU A 305 12.85 -12.50 33.15
CA LEU A 305 11.95 -13.05 32.13
C LEU A 305 12.27 -14.53 31.93
N LEU A 306 11.27 -15.40 32.10
CA LEU A 306 11.39 -16.84 31.84
C LEU A 306 10.36 -17.34 30.82
N LEU A 307 10.84 -17.95 29.74
CA LEU A 307 10.06 -18.83 28.85
C LEU A 307 10.38 -20.28 29.22
N ALA A 308 9.47 -20.91 29.97
CA ALA A 308 9.74 -22.21 30.61
C ALA A 308 9.54 -23.43 29.67
N SER A 309 8.61 -23.33 28.72
CA SER A 309 8.26 -24.37 27.73
C SER A 309 8.20 -23.74 26.33
N SER A 310 7.49 -24.34 25.36
CA SER A 310 7.27 -23.78 24.00
C SER A 310 6.33 -22.54 23.96
N ASN A 311 6.61 -21.55 24.82
CA ASN A 311 5.81 -20.35 25.01
C ASN A 311 6.42 -19.16 24.26
N ASN A 312 5.57 -18.28 23.71
CA ASN A 312 6.04 -17.26 22.77
C ASN A 312 5.76 -15.82 23.24
N ILE A 313 6.61 -14.90 22.79
CA ILE A 313 6.34 -13.46 22.86
C ILE A 313 6.26 -12.96 21.42
N TYR A 314 5.25 -12.15 21.11
CA TYR A 314 5.05 -11.54 19.81
C TYR A 314 5.27 -10.03 19.92
N LEU A 315 6.28 -9.56 19.20
CA LEU A 315 6.67 -8.17 19.05
C LEU A 315 6.32 -7.67 17.65
N VAL A 316 6.13 -6.37 17.52
CA VAL A 316 5.96 -5.67 16.23
C VAL A 316 7.13 -4.71 15.98
N ASN A 317 7.13 -4.04 14.83
CA ASN A 317 8.15 -3.03 14.53
C ASN A 317 8.25 -1.98 15.66
N ASN A 318 9.48 -1.63 16.02
CA ASN A 318 9.84 -0.71 17.10
C ASN A 318 9.41 -1.19 18.50
N SER A 319 9.41 -2.50 18.75
CA SER A 319 9.14 -3.02 20.09
C SER A 319 10.41 -3.06 20.95
N SER A 320 10.24 -3.10 22.27
CA SER A 320 11.34 -3.21 23.23
C SER A 320 11.05 -4.19 24.38
N ILE A 321 12.06 -4.98 24.75
CA ILE A 321 12.06 -5.78 25.98
C ILE A 321 13.22 -5.30 26.85
N GLU A 322 12.92 -4.90 28.08
CA GLU A 322 13.89 -4.49 29.09
C GLU A 322 13.83 -5.39 30.31
N VAL A 323 14.85 -6.25 30.45
CA VAL A 323 15.03 -7.12 31.60
C VAL A 323 16.20 -6.62 32.43
N GLU A 324 15.98 -6.34 33.71
CA GLU A 324 17.05 -5.85 34.60
C GLU A 324 18.07 -6.95 34.95
N GLY A 325 17.64 -8.21 34.96
CA GLY A 325 18.44 -9.37 35.32
C GLY A 325 18.57 -10.36 34.17
N THR A 326 17.91 -11.51 34.30
CA THR A 326 18.06 -12.64 33.38
C THR A 326 16.84 -12.79 32.46
N LEU A 327 17.10 -12.89 31.16
CA LEU A 327 16.15 -13.36 30.15
C LEU A 327 16.51 -14.81 29.82
N GLN A 328 15.64 -15.76 30.16
CA GLN A 328 15.89 -17.20 30.04
C GLN A 328 14.84 -17.90 29.17
N CYS A 329 15.32 -18.71 28.22
CA CYS A 329 14.50 -19.64 27.44
C CYS A 329 14.97 -21.09 27.65
N ASN A 330 14.08 -21.90 28.24
CA ASN A 330 14.36 -23.30 28.53
C ASN A 330 14.13 -24.23 27.32
N LYS A 331 13.47 -23.77 26.27
CA LYS A 331 13.15 -24.57 25.08
C LYS A 331 13.52 -23.80 23.81
N ASN A 332 14.81 -23.58 23.61
CA ASN A 332 15.33 -22.93 22.40
C ASN A 332 14.78 -23.61 21.14
N ALA A 333 14.46 -22.82 20.11
CA ALA A 333 13.76 -23.23 18.88
C ALA A 333 12.29 -23.63 19.03
N SER A 334 11.74 -23.69 20.24
CA SER A 334 10.29 -23.94 20.48
C SER A 334 9.62 -22.81 21.25
N ALA A 335 10.33 -22.16 22.18
CA ALA A 335 9.97 -20.89 22.77
C ALA A 335 10.71 -19.76 22.04
N MET A 336 9.92 -18.85 21.47
CA MET A 336 10.41 -17.83 20.54
C MET A 336 9.87 -16.46 20.93
N ILE A 337 10.73 -15.46 20.77
CA ILE A 337 10.37 -14.04 20.73
C ILE A 337 10.28 -13.70 19.25
N PHE A 338 9.07 -13.72 18.72
CA PHE A 338 8.77 -13.40 17.33
C PHE A 338 8.73 -11.89 17.11
N LEU A 339 9.32 -11.44 16.00
CA LEU A 339 9.24 -10.06 15.53
C LEU A 339 8.46 -10.04 14.20
N GLN A 340 7.36 -9.31 14.20
CA GLN A 340 6.40 -9.23 13.10
C GLN A 340 6.54 -7.92 12.32
N GLY A 341 6.44 -8.02 11.00
CA GLY A 341 6.45 -6.91 10.05
C GLY A 341 7.73 -6.84 9.20
N VAL A 342 7.59 -6.44 7.95
CA VAL A 342 8.72 -6.23 7.03
C VAL A 342 9.62 -5.09 7.54
N ASN A 343 10.94 -5.29 7.50
CA ASN A 343 11.95 -4.34 8.02
C ASN A 343 11.74 -3.94 9.49
N SER A 344 11.07 -4.79 10.27
CA SER A 344 10.78 -4.54 11.66
C SER A 344 12.03 -4.54 12.52
N LYS A 345 12.04 -3.71 13.57
CA LYS A 345 13.17 -3.62 14.51
C LYS A 345 12.70 -3.85 15.94
N ALA A 346 13.49 -4.58 16.72
CA ALA A 346 13.24 -4.74 18.15
C ALA A 346 14.51 -4.48 18.97
N TYR A 347 14.34 -3.86 20.13
CA TYR A 347 15.39 -3.69 21.13
C TYR A 347 15.22 -4.72 22.25
N ILE A 348 16.27 -5.46 22.57
CA ILE A 348 16.27 -6.46 23.64
C ILE A 348 17.38 -6.15 24.61
N LYS A 349 17.04 -5.89 25.87
CA LYS A 349 17.99 -5.65 26.96
C LYS A 349 17.86 -6.69 28.05
N ALA A 350 19.00 -7.24 28.49
CA ALA A 350 19.09 -8.11 29.67
C ALA A 350 20.53 -8.12 30.20
N ASN A 351 20.78 -8.21 31.51
CA ASN A 351 22.15 -8.42 31.97
C ASN A 351 22.69 -9.78 31.48
N VAL A 352 21.85 -10.83 31.54
CA VAL A 352 22.20 -12.17 31.08
C VAL A 352 21.10 -12.74 30.21
N ILE A 353 21.45 -13.22 29.02
CA ILE A 353 20.54 -14.00 28.16
C ILE A 353 20.93 -15.48 28.24
N LYS A 354 19.99 -16.33 28.66
CA LYS A 354 20.17 -17.78 28.81
C LYS A 354 19.31 -18.56 27.84
N TYR A 355 19.89 -19.52 27.14
CA TYR A 355 19.16 -20.39 26.23
C TYR A 355 19.71 -21.82 26.22
N ASN A 356 18.87 -22.81 25.96
CA ASN A 356 19.35 -24.18 25.81
C ASN A 356 19.95 -24.40 24.41
N GLY A 357 21.26 -24.62 24.30
CA GLY A 357 21.90 -24.95 23.02
C GLY A 357 21.38 -26.28 22.46
N SER A 358 21.48 -26.48 21.14
CA SER A 358 20.94 -27.70 20.51
C SER A 358 21.97 -28.84 20.46
N GLY A 359 21.59 -30.01 20.98
CA GLY A 359 22.04 -31.39 20.66
C GLY A 359 23.53 -31.74 20.53
N SER A 360 24.28 -31.06 19.65
CA SER A 360 25.67 -31.41 19.27
C SER A 360 26.66 -30.31 19.69
N PRO A 361 27.94 -30.62 19.96
CA PRO A 361 28.94 -29.63 20.32
C PRO A 361 29.07 -28.44 19.35
N ALA A 362 28.76 -28.64 18.07
CA ALA A 362 28.87 -27.62 17.03
C ALA A 362 27.74 -26.57 17.04
N SER A 363 26.60 -26.89 17.65
CA SER A 363 25.36 -26.10 17.63
C SER A 363 24.92 -25.64 19.04
N LEU A 364 25.83 -25.73 20.01
CA LEU A 364 25.59 -25.32 21.41
C LEU A 364 25.39 -23.81 21.54
N ASN A 365 26.00 -23.03 20.65
CA ASN A 365 25.92 -21.57 20.68
C ASN A 365 24.79 -21.01 19.80
N ASP A 366 23.98 -21.86 19.18
CA ASP A 366 22.88 -21.45 18.32
C ASP A 366 21.70 -20.96 19.18
N CYS A 367 21.41 -19.67 19.11
CA CYS A 367 20.27 -19.04 19.74
C CYS A 367 19.15 -18.87 18.71
N TYR A 368 18.10 -19.68 18.83
CA TYR A 368 16.90 -19.58 17.99
C TYR A 368 15.81 -18.71 18.63
N MET A 369 15.99 -18.30 19.88
CA MET A 369 14.99 -17.57 20.65
C MET A 369 14.48 -16.31 19.94
N PHE A 370 15.33 -15.61 19.17
CA PHE A 370 14.93 -14.41 18.44
C PHE A 370 14.59 -14.77 17.00
N ASN A 371 13.36 -14.49 16.57
CA ASN A 371 12.87 -14.94 15.27
C ASN A 371 12.10 -13.84 14.53
N ALA A 372 12.68 -13.34 13.45
CA ALA A 372 12.00 -12.43 12.55
C ALA A 372 11.08 -13.22 11.61
N MET A 373 9.77 -12.97 11.68
CA MET A 373 8.79 -13.68 10.86
C MET A 373 8.74 -13.19 9.42
N ASP A 374 9.21 -11.97 9.18
CA ASP A 374 9.14 -11.27 7.89
C ASP A 374 10.53 -10.82 7.42
N THR A 375 10.63 -10.51 6.12
CA THR A 375 11.91 -10.11 5.51
C THR A 375 12.43 -8.79 6.10
N GLY A 376 13.72 -8.75 6.38
CA GLY A 376 14.41 -7.53 6.82
C GLY A 376 14.29 -7.24 8.32
N GLY A 377 13.74 -8.15 9.12
CA GLY A 377 13.69 -8.00 10.58
C GLY A 377 15.08 -7.90 11.22
N GLU A 378 15.23 -7.01 12.21
CA GLU A 378 16.48 -6.76 12.92
C GLU A 378 16.25 -6.71 14.44
N TYR A 379 17.09 -7.44 15.19
CA TYR A 379 17.17 -7.34 16.66
C TYR A 379 18.41 -6.57 17.08
N TYR A 380 18.25 -5.64 18.01
CA TYR A 380 19.32 -4.88 18.64
C TYR A 380 19.42 -5.34 20.08
N ILE A 381 20.43 -6.17 20.36
CA ILE A 381 20.56 -6.90 21.61
C ILE A 381 21.64 -6.24 22.48
N ASP A 382 21.22 -5.85 23.67
CA ASP A 382 22.00 -5.22 24.72
C ASP A 382 22.10 -6.19 25.90
N ALA A 383 23.16 -7.00 25.91
CA ALA A 383 23.43 -7.92 27.00
C ALA A 383 24.87 -7.89 27.48
N ASP A 384 25.07 -8.08 28.79
CA ASP A 384 26.43 -8.16 29.36
C ASP A 384 27.11 -9.46 28.94
N ARG A 385 26.35 -10.56 28.92
CA ARG A 385 26.82 -11.88 28.50
C ARG A 385 25.68 -12.81 28.12
N PHE A 386 26.04 -13.92 27.49
CA PHE A 386 25.16 -15.01 27.12
C PHE A 386 25.59 -16.30 27.84
N ASP A 387 24.63 -17.10 28.30
CA ASP A 387 24.89 -18.44 28.83
C ASP A 387 24.07 -19.48 28.04
N ASN A 388 24.66 -20.64 27.79
CA ASN A 388 23.98 -21.82 27.27
C ASN A 388 24.12 -23.03 28.20
N SER A 389 23.33 -24.08 27.92
CA SER A 389 23.24 -25.30 28.74
C SER A 389 24.45 -26.25 28.68
N SER A 390 25.50 -25.92 27.94
CA SER A 390 26.71 -26.76 27.86
C SER A 390 27.62 -26.59 29.07
N SER A 391 28.49 -27.59 29.32
CA SER A 391 29.42 -27.60 30.45
C SER A 391 30.42 -26.44 30.47
N ASN A 392 30.69 -25.81 29.31
CA ASN A 392 31.53 -24.61 29.17
C ASN A 392 30.73 -23.39 28.65
N GLY A 393 29.40 -23.46 28.71
CA GLY A 393 28.50 -22.51 28.05
C GLY A 393 28.28 -21.18 28.75
N GLY A 394 29.06 -20.83 29.77
CA GLY A 394 28.87 -19.59 30.54
C GLY A 394 29.76 -18.45 30.07
N ASN A 395 29.28 -17.21 30.21
CA ASN A 395 30.02 -15.98 29.87
C ASN A 395 30.42 -15.82 28.40
N LEU A 396 29.57 -16.26 27.47
CA LEU A 396 29.78 -16.05 26.03
C LEU A 396 29.60 -14.57 25.67
N ALA A 397 30.43 -14.08 24.75
CA ALA A 397 30.25 -12.77 24.13
C ALA A 397 29.21 -12.84 23.00
N PHE A 398 28.70 -11.68 22.57
CA PHE A 398 27.77 -11.60 21.44
C PHE A 398 28.32 -12.27 20.17
N SER A 399 29.63 -12.15 19.91
CA SER A 399 30.30 -12.75 18.74
C SER A 399 30.41 -14.27 18.80
N ASP A 400 30.23 -14.88 19.98
CA ASP A 400 30.32 -16.32 20.18
C ASP A 400 28.98 -17.02 19.90
N VAL A 401 27.89 -16.25 19.79
CA VAL A 401 26.52 -16.71 19.64
C VAL A 401 26.05 -16.60 18.19
N GLN A 402 25.36 -17.62 17.69
CA GLN A 402 24.71 -17.59 16.38
C GLN A 402 23.22 -17.33 16.55
N PHE A 403 22.74 -16.16 16.13
CA PHE A 403 21.33 -15.78 16.23
C PHE A 403 20.51 -16.26 15.04
N LEU A 404 20.26 -17.57 15.00
CA LEU A 404 19.58 -18.21 13.87
C LEU A 404 18.08 -17.87 13.86
N GLY A 405 17.57 -17.45 12.70
CA GLY A 405 16.17 -17.03 12.53
C GLY A 405 15.88 -15.57 12.88
N SER A 406 16.84 -14.84 13.48
CA SER A 406 16.66 -13.44 13.88
C SER A 406 16.58 -12.42 12.74
N GLY A 407 16.77 -12.85 11.49
CA GLY A 407 17.06 -11.96 10.38
C GLY A 407 18.48 -11.40 10.53
N LYS A 408 18.61 -10.20 11.11
CA LYS A 408 19.90 -9.67 11.59
C LYS A 408 19.85 -9.45 13.10
N ALA A 409 20.94 -9.82 13.78
CA ALA A 409 21.18 -9.45 15.16
C ALA A 409 22.36 -8.49 15.25
N HIS A 410 22.18 -7.41 16.01
CA HIS A 410 23.18 -6.38 16.24
C HIS A 410 23.52 -6.33 17.74
N ASN A 411 24.80 -6.25 18.07
CA ASN A 411 25.22 -5.88 19.42
C ASN A 411 24.93 -4.39 19.60
N PHE A 412 23.93 -4.04 20.42
CA PHE A 412 23.50 -2.65 20.60
C PHE A 412 24.62 -1.74 21.12
N ARG A 413 25.49 -2.24 22.01
CA ARG A 413 26.60 -1.48 22.61
C ARG A 413 27.77 -1.25 21.65
N ASN A 414 27.92 -2.13 20.65
CA ASN A 414 29.02 -2.12 19.71
C ASN A 414 28.51 -2.39 18.29
N ASN A 415 27.64 -1.50 17.81
CA ASN A 415 27.06 -1.57 16.47
C ASN A 415 27.77 -0.60 15.52
N SER A 416 28.09 -1.06 14.30
CA SER A 416 28.69 -0.22 13.25
C SER A 416 27.74 0.87 12.71
N ALA A 417 26.44 0.73 12.96
CA ALA A 417 25.41 1.74 12.69
C ALA A 417 24.57 1.99 13.95
N PRO A 418 25.02 2.87 14.87
CA PRO A 418 24.31 3.12 16.12
C PRO A 418 22.86 3.56 15.90
N VAL A 419 21.97 3.05 16.73
CA VAL A 419 20.56 3.43 16.78
C VAL A 419 20.25 4.05 18.15
N LYS A 420 19.36 5.02 18.18
CA LYS A 420 18.93 5.70 19.41
C LYS A 420 17.59 5.15 19.87
N LEU A 421 17.46 4.95 21.17
CA LEU A 421 16.18 4.69 21.82
C LEU A 421 15.51 6.02 22.11
N GLU A 422 14.27 6.17 21.66
CA GLU A 422 13.42 7.27 22.04
C GLU A 422 12.14 6.76 22.66
N LYS A 423 11.62 7.47 23.66
CA LYS A 423 10.35 7.11 24.29
C LYS A 423 9.21 7.21 23.27
N ALA A 424 8.38 6.18 23.23
CA ALA A 424 7.15 6.10 22.46
C ALA A 424 5.95 5.90 23.41
N GLU A 425 4.73 5.98 22.89
CA GLU A 425 3.50 5.78 23.66
C GLU A 425 3.50 4.47 24.45
N CYS A 426 3.95 3.39 23.82
CA CYS A 426 3.99 2.06 24.40
C CYS A 426 5.41 1.55 24.61
N GLY A 427 6.35 2.39 25.08
CA GLY A 427 7.73 1.97 25.40
C GLY A 427 8.78 2.81 24.69
N TYR A 428 9.62 2.19 23.86
CA TYR A 428 10.65 2.87 23.08
C TYR A 428 10.57 2.55 21.60
N THR A 429 10.90 3.53 20.76
CA THR A 429 11.17 3.35 19.35
C THR A 429 12.66 3.37 19.06
N LEU A 430 13.09 2.56 18.10
CA LEU A 430 14.45 2.57 17.57
C LEU A 430 14.54 3.56 16.42
N LYS A 431 15.04 4.77 16.70
CA LYS A 431 15.39 5.70 15.63
C LYS A 431 16.77 5.35 15.11
N PRO A 432 16.96 5.10 13.80
CA PRO A 432 18.29 5.19 13.24
C PRO A 432 18.80 6.62 13.46
N ASP A 433 20.05 6.77 13.91
CA ASP A 433 20.73 8.09 13.87
C ASP A 433 21.35 8.36 12.49
N VAL A 434 21.05 7.51 11.52
CA VAL A 434 21.29 7.78 10.10
C VAL A 434 20.00 8.37 9.56
N PRO A 435 19.96 9.64 9.14
CA PRO A 435 18.84 10.16 8.36
C PRO A 435 18.56 9.14 7.26
N THR A 436 17.36 8.56 7.23
CA THR A 436 17.00 7.74 6.08
C THR A 436 17.05 8.71 4.90
N PRO A 437 17.96 8.52 3.93
CA PRO A 437 17.98 9.41 2.80
C PRO A 437 16.60 9.36 2.14
N PRO A 438 16.20 10.44 1.46
CA PRO A 438 14.98 10.40 0.67
C PRO A 438 15.03 9.19 -0.26
N HIS A 439 13.94 8.44 -0.29
CA HIS A 439 13.84 7.20 -1.05
C HIS A 439 12.46 7.07 -1.67
N ILE A 440 12.34 6.11 -2.58
CA ILE A 440 11.11 5.86 -3.31
C ILE A 440 10.62 4.48 -2.93
N ASP A 441 9.40 4.44 -2.44
CA ASP A 441 8.73 3.24 -1.98
C ASP A 441 7.78 2.72 -3.05
N GLU A 442 7.93 1.47 -3.47
CA GLU A 442 6.93 0.80 -4.30
C GLU A 442 5.73 0.40 -3.44
N VAL A 443 4.55 0.88 -3.81
CA VAL A 443 3.28 0.64 -3.09
C VAL A 443 2.33 -0.24 -3.90
N GLY A 444 2.57 -0.41 -5.19
CA GLY A 444 1.84 -1.40 -5.98
C GLY A 444 2.34 -1.52 -7.41
N GLU A 445 1.88 -2.56 -8.09
CA GLU A 445 2.13 -2.82 -9.50
C GLU A 445 0.96 -3.54 -10.18
N VAL A 446 0.93 -3.45 -11.51
CA VAL A 446 0.10 -4.30 -12.38
C VAL A 446 1.03 -5.25 -13.13
N LEU A 447 0.92 -6.56 -12.86
CA LEU A 447 1.81 -7.59 -13.43
C LEU A 447 1.45 -7.97 -14.86
N TYR A 448 2.36 -8.72 -15.48
CA TYR A 448 2.27 -9.22 -16.84
C TYR A 448 1.38 -10.48 -16.98
N ASP A 449 0.10 -10.31 -17.34
CA ASP A 449 -0.82 -11.43 -17.67
C ASP A 449 -1.84 -11.03 -18.77
N HIS A 450 -1.36 -10.71 -19.98
CA HIS A 450 -2.23 -10.41 -21.13
C HIS A 450 -2.24 -11.58 -22.11
N THR A 451 -3.36 -11.77 -22.81
CA THR A 451 -3.50 -12.76 -23.89
C THR A 451 -2.76 -12.37 -25.18
N HIS A 452 -2.08 -11.22 -25.19
CA HIS A 452 -1.22 -10.71 -26.26
C HIS A 452 0.13 -10.35 -25.65
N THR A 453 1.19 -11.02 -26.12
CA THR A 453 2.51 -10.98 -25.49
C THR A 453 3.40 -9.89 -26.10
N ASP A 454 4.21 -9.23 -25.27
CA ASP A 454 5.24 -8.22 -25.58
C ASP A 454 4.75 -6.77 -25.80
N ILE A 455 3.83 -6.29 -24.94
CA ILE A 455 3.40 -4.88 -24.92
C ILE A 455 4.23 -3.97 -24.00
N THR A 456 4.17 -2.67 -24.27
CA THR A 456 4.81 -1.60 -23.52
C THR A 456 3.80 -0.53 -23.12
N ALA A 457 3.78 -0.14 -21.84
CA ALA A 457 2.97 0.98 -21.40
C ALA A 457 3.53 2.30 -21.94
N THR A 458 2.65 3.14 -22.47
CA THR A 458 3.04 4.29 -23.30
C THR A 458 2.70 5.65 -22.70
N CYS A 459 1.56 5.78 -22.04
CA CYS A 459 1.08 7.01 -21.39
C CYS A 459 0.14 6.67 -20.23
N ILE A 460 0.12 7.53 -19.19
CA ILE A 460 -0.80 7.47 -18.06
C ILE A 460 -1.40 8.86 -17.84
N GLN A 461 -2.73 8.97 -17.77
CA GLN A 461 -3.43 10.22 -17.46
C GLN A 461 -4.40 10.04 -16.29
N PRO A 462 -4.36 10.90 -15.27
CA PRO A 462 -5.37 10.91 -14.21
C PRO A 462 -6.61 11.69 -14.63
N TYR A 463 -7.79 11.23 -14.22
CA TYR A 463 -9.06 11.97 -14.33
C TYR A 463 -10.08 11.45 -13.30
N ASN A 464 -10.63 12.39 -12.50
CA ASN A 464 -11.73 12.17 -11.55
C ASN A 464 -11.63 10.90 -10.67
N GLY A 465 -10.53 10.75 -9.94
CA GLY A 465 -10.32 9.60 -9.05
C GLY A 465 -9.72 8.37 -9.73
N LYS A 466 -9.58 8.36 -11.06
CA LYS A 466 -9.06 7.23 -11.84
C LYS A 466 -7.84 7.61 -12.64
N LEU A 467 -7.12 6.58 -13.08
CA LEU A 467 -6.00 6.69 -14.01
C LEU A 467 -6.24 5.78 -15.20
N TYR A 468 -5.85 6.27 -16.38
CA TYR A 468 -6.01 5.61 -17.66
C TYR A 468 -4.63 5.39 -18.26
N MET A 469 -4.34 4.15 -18.66
CA MET A 469 -3.04 3.78 -19.22
C MET A 469 -3.20 3.13 -20.58
N SER A 470 -2.36 3.55 -21.53
CA SER A 470 -2.30 3.01 -22.90
C SER A 470 -1.10 2.10 -23.07
N TYR A 471 -1.23 1.21 -24.05
CA TYR A 471 -0.21 0.26 -24.43
C TYR A 471 -0.08 0.15 -25.95
N HIS A 472 1.12 -0.18 -26.40
CA HIS A 472 1.41 -0.63 -27.76
C HIS A 472 2.25 -1.91 -27.75
N THR A 473 2.32 -2.60 -28.87
CA THR A 473 3.12 -3.81 -29.06
C THR A 473 4.56 -3.44 -29.42
N ARG A 474 5.53 -4.24 -28.97
CA ARG A 474 6.94 -4.01 -29.34
C ARG A 474 7.25 -4.61 -30.70
N GLY A 475 8.01 -3.88 -31.51
CA GLY A 475 8.41 -4.33 -32.85
C GLY A 475 7.36 -3.96 -33.90
N ASN A 476 7.19 -4.82 -34.90
CA ASN A 476 6.31 -4.56 -36.05
C ASN A 476 4.91 -5.18 -35.89
N GLY A 477 4.58 -5.67 -34.70
CA GLY A 477 3.25 -6.22 -34.39
C GLY A 477 2.29 -5.14 -33.90
N HIS A 478 1.00 -5.46 -33.83
CA HIS A 478 -0.04 -4.61 -33.24
C HIS A 478 -0.83 -5.39 -32.19
N GLY A 479 -1.53 -4.68 -31.30
CA GLY A 479 -2.31 -5.30 -30.22
C GLY A 479 -2.29 -4.53 -28.89
N GLY A 480 -2.23 -3.21 -28.94
CA GLY A 480 -2.39 -2.30 -27.82
C GLY A 480 -3.69 -2.49 -27.04
N CYS A 481 -3.73 -1.87 -25.86
CA CYS A 481 -4.87 -1.91 -24.97
C CYS A 481 -4.94 -0.66 -24.10
N ILE A 482 -6.06 -0.52 -23.39
CA ILE A 482 -6.31 0.54 -22.41
C ILE A 482 -6.69 -0.12 -21.09
N GLU A 483 -6.11 0.37 -20.00
CA GLU A 483 -6.44 -0.04 -18.64
C GLU A 483 -6.92 1.15 -17.81
N VAL A 484 -7.95 0.93 -16.99
CA VAL A 484 -8.48 1.90 -16.03
C VAL A 484 -8.27 1.35 -14.63
N PHE A 485 -7.64 2.14 -13.77
CA PHE A 485 -7.36 1.77 -12.39
C PHE A 485 -7.55 2.96 -11.45
N GLU A 486 -7.63 2.67 -10.16
CA GLU A 486 -7.62 3.67 -9.11
C GLU A 486 -6.70 3.23 -7.98
N THR A 487 -6.27 4.18 -7.15
CA THR A 487 -5.53 3.89 -5.92
C THR A 487 -6.27 4.56 -4.77
N ASP A 488 -6.64 3.77 -3.76
CA ASP A 488 -7.40 4.26 -2.61
C ASP A 488 -6.52 5.04 -1.61
N ASN A 489 -7.15 5.59 -0.57
CA ASN A 489 -6.46 6.33 0.48
C ASN A 489 -5.52 5.46 1.34
N GLN A 490 -5.65 4.13 1.27
CA GLN A 490 -4.75 3.16 1.89
C GLN A 490 -3.61 2.76 0.94
N LYS A 491 -3.47 3.46 -0.19
CA LYS A 491 -2.48 3.24 -1.24
C LYS A 491 -2.62 1.88 -1.92
N GLN A 492 -3.82 1.32 -1.92
CA GLN A 492 -4.12 0.06 -2.59
C GLN A 492 -4.65 0.37 -3.99
N THR A 493 -3.96 -0.13 -5.00
CA THR A 493 -4.35 -0.01 -6.41
C THR A 493 -5.35 -1.11 -6.76
N GLN A 494 -6.35 -0.77 -7.56
CA GLN A 494 -7.30 -1.72 -8.15
C GLN A 494 -7.40 -1.48 -9.65
N LEU A 495 -7.24 -2.54 -10.44
CA LEU A 495 -7.53 -2.53 -11.87
C LEU A 495 -9.04 -2.73 -12.04
N LEU A 496 -9.70 -1.75 -12.65
CA LEU A 496 -11.15 -1.68 -12.73
C LEU A 496 -11.67 -2.10 -14.10
N GLN A 497 -10.88 -1.87 -15.14
CA GLN A 497 -11.27 -2.21 -16.50
C GLN A 497 -10.06 -2.44 -17.39
N PHE A 498 -10.19 -3.39 -18.30
CA PHE A 498 -9.27 -3.64 -19.40
C PHE A 498 -10.05 -3.60 -20.72
N LEU A 499 -9.49 -2.96 -21.74
CA LEU A 499 -10.05 -2.89 -23.10
C LEU A 499 -8.97 -3.17 -24.15
N GLN A 500 -9.30 -4.02 -25.12
CA GLN A 500 -8.51 -4.26 -26.32
C GLN A 500 -9.44 -4.40 -27.54
N ASP A 501 -9.00 -3.95 -28.71
CA ASP A 501 -9.73 -4.21 -29.94
C ASP A 501 -9.65 -5.69 -30.34
N LYS A 502 -10.78 -6.25 -30.82
CA LYS A 502 -10.93 -7.71 -30.93
C LYS A 502 -10.00 -8.35 -31.98
N ASP A 503 -9.67 -7.63 -33.05
CA ASP A 503 -8.76 -8.10 -34.10
C ASP A 503 -7.29 -7.74 -33.84
N LYS A 504 -6.99 -7.06 -32.72
CA LYS A 504 -5.64 -6.71 -32.25
C LYS A 504 -4.82 -5.97 -33.31
N SER A 505 -5.45 -5.04 -34.01
CA SER A 505 -4.82 -4.23 -35.04
C SER A 505 -4.40 -2.86 -34.55
N LEU A 506 -4.77 -2.42 -33.35
CA LEU A 506 -4.41 -1.08 -32.88
C LEU A 506 -3.18 -1.09 -32.00
N ASP A 507 -2.45 0.02 -31.97
CA ASP A 507 -1.39 0.30 -31.00
C ASP A 507 -1.49 1.76 -30.53
N PHE A 508 -1.34 1.99 -29.23
CA PHE A 508 -1.60 3.30 -28.62
C PHE A 508 -0.32 3.94 -28.09
N ASN A 509 0.08 5.07 -28.66
CA ASN A 509 1.30 5.80 -28.29
C ASN A 509 1.09 6.82 -27.18
N HIS A 510 -0.07 7.46 -27.14
CA HIS A 510 -0.46 8.44 -26.15
C HIS A 510 -1.97 8.43 -25.96
N LEU A 511 -2.42 8.84 -24.78
CA LEU A 511 -3.84 9.03 -24.49
C LEU A 511 -4.09 10.35 -23.78
N MET A 512 -5.32 10.83 -23.86
CA MET A 512 -5.79 11.95 -23.07
C MET A 512 -7.25 11.76 -22.66
N VAL A 513 -7.66 12.36 -21.55
CA VAL A 513 -9.06 12.38 -21.13
C VAL A 513 -9.59 13.81 -21.24
N ASP A 514 -10.67 14.00 -22.01
CA ASP A 514 -11.40 15.26 -22.11
C ASP A 514 -12.62 15.23 -21.18
N GLY A 515 -12.50 15.91 -20.04
CA GLY A 515 -13.61 16.13 -19.11
C GLY A 515 -14.47 17.37 -19.41
N LYS A 516 -14.17 18.14 -20.46
CA LYS A 516 -14.85 19.42 -20.73
C LYS A 516 -16.22 19.26 -21.39
N SER A 517 -16.48 18.10 -22.01
CA SER A 517 -17.78 17.77 -22.63
C SER A 517 -18.80 17.29 -21.59
N SER A 518 -20.10 17.48 -21.88
CA SER A 518 -21.20 16.89 -21.10
C SER A 518 -21.14 15.36 -21.04
N THR A 519 -20.44 14.74 -21.99
CA THR A 519 -20.04 13.34 -21.97
C THR A 519 -18.52 13.30 -22.06
N PRO A 520 -17.81 13.04 -20.95
CA PRO A 520 -16.35 12.95 -20.97
C PRO A 520 -15.87 11.86 -21.92
N ASN A 521 -14.78 12.12 -22.62
CA ASN A 521 -14.23 11.22 -23.62
C ASN A 521 -12.78 10.88 -23.31
N LEU A 522 -12.37 9.64 -23.57
CA LEU A 522 -10.98 9.27 -23.68
C LEU A 522 -10.59 9.21 -25.15
N TYR A 523 -9.50 9.89 -25.49
CA TYR A 523 -8.89 9.87 -26.82
C TYR A 523 -7.55 9.14 -26.75
N VAL A 524 -7.27 8.36 -27.79
CA VAL A 524 -5.98 7.70 -27.99
C VAL A 524 -5.48 7.98 -29.39
N VAL A 525 -4.15 8.03 -29.53
CA VAL A 525 -3.48 8.21 -30.81
C VAL A 525 -2.34 7.19 -30.95
N GLY A 526 -2.05 6.78 -32.17
CA GLY A 526 -1.01 5.81 -32.48
C GLY A 526 -1.11 5.34 -33.93
N ASN A 527 -1.05 4.05 -34.15
CA ASN A 527 -1.16 3.46 -35.47
C ASN A 527 -2.06 2.22 -35.47
N TYR A 528 -2.40 1.76 -36.67
CA TYR A 528 -3.10 0.50 -36.85
C TYR A 528 -2.35 -0.40 -37.83
N GLY A 529 -2.53 -1.70 -37.70
CA GLY A 529 -1.97 -2.73 -38.57
C GLY A 529 -3.00 -3.20 -39.59
N TYR A 530 -2.57 -3.35 -40.85
CA TYR A 530 -3.42 -3.92 -41.89
C TYR A 530 -3.30 -5.44 -41.85
N THR A 531 -4.39 -6.15 -41.52
CA THR A 531 -4.43 -7.60 -41.61
C THR A 531 -4.80 -8.02 -43.03
N ASN A 532 -3.85 -8.64 -43.74
CA ASN A 532 -4.14 -9.29 -45.01
C ASN A 532 -5.13 -10.45 -44.77
N LYS A 533 -6.31 -10.36 -45.37
CA LYS A 533 -7.41 -11.32 -45.14
C LYS A 533 -7.12 -12.74 -45.59
N ASP A 534 -6.23 -12.92 -46.58
CA ASP A 534 -5.90 -14.23 -47.16
C ASP A 534 -4.81 -14.97 -46.38
N THR A 535 -3.90 -14.21 -45.74
CA THR A 535 -2.72 -14.77 -45.05
C THR A 535 -2.78 -14.63 -43.53
N GLY A 536 -3.69 -13.79 -43.01
CA GLY A 536 -3.76 -13.44 -41.60
C GLY A 536 -2.56 -12.64 -41.09
N LYS A 537 -1.62 -12.25 -41.97
CA LYS A 537 -0.44 -11.48 -41.60
C LYS A 537 -0.80 -10.00 -41.51
N GLN A 538 -0.39 -9.38 -40.41
CA GLN A 538 -0.39 -7.93 -40.27
C GLN A 538 0.83 -7.34 -40.97
N SER A 539 0.64 -6.27 -41.73
CA SER A 539 1.70 -5.36 -42.19
C SER A 539 1.61 -4.05 -41.44
N ASP A 540 2.74 -3.34 -41.34
CA ASP A 540 2.81 -1.97 -40.86
C ASP A 540 1.73 -1.13 -41.57
N ALA A 541 0.85 -0.46 -40.84
CA ALA A 541 -0.15 0.41 -41.43
C ALA A 541 -0.25 1.74 -40.67
N GLY A 542 -1.10 2.61 -41.20
CA GLY A 542 -0.97 4.05 -41.00
C GLY A 542 -1.47 4.56 -39.65
N ALA A 543 -1.45 5.88 -39.60
CA ALA A 543 -1.76 6.66 -38.43
C ALA A 543 -3.27 6.62 -38.11
N MET A 544 -3.63 6.56 -36.83
CA MET A 544 -5.01 6.63 -36.35
C MET A 544 -5.18 7.47 -35.07
N MET A 545 -6.39 8.04 -34.98
CA MET A 545 -6.97 8.53 -33.73
C MET A 545 -8.22 7.70 -33.39
N ALA A 546 -8.42 7.43 -32.10
CA ALA A 546 -9.65 6.82 -31.62
C ALA A 546 -10.24 7.52 -30.39
N ARG A 547 -11.56 7.43 -30.24
CA ARG A 547 -12.33 7.98 -29.12
C ARG A 547 -13.24 6.91 -28.51
N ILE A 548 -13.37 6.95 -27.19
CA ILE A 548 -14.38 6.20 -26.44
C ILE A 548 -14.99 7.07 -25.33
N ASP A 549 -16.31 7.02 -25.19
CA ASP A 549 -17.02 7.75 -24.13
C ASP A 549 -16.68 7.17 -22.74
N LEU A 550 -16.72 8.01 -21.72
CA LEU A 550 -16.65 7.60 -20.31
C LEU A 550 -18.04 7.59 -19.68
N LYS A 551 -18.33 6.56 -18.89
CA LYS A 551 -19.51 6.50 -18.02
C LYS A 551 -19.34 7.48 -16.85
N SER A 552 -20.44 7.78 -16.16
CA SER A 552 -20.44 8.68 -14.99
C SER A 552 -19.53 8.21 -13.85
N ASN A 553 -19.32 6.89 -13.73
CA ASN A 553 -18.39 6.31 -12.77
C ASN A 553 -16.92 6.32 -13.25
N GLY A 554 -16.61 6.92 -14.40
CA GLY A 554 -15.26 7.02 -14.97
C GLY A 554 -14.79 5.80 -15.77
N LEU A 555 -15.57 4.73 -15.90
CA LEU A 555 -15.20 3.58 -16.73
C LEU A 555 -15.44 3.86 -18.23
N LEU A 556 -14.72 3.17 -19.11
CA LEU A 556 -14.92 3.21 -20.56
C LEU A 556 -16.31 2.65 -20.89
N ASN A 557 -17.07 3.38 -21.71
CA ASN A 557 -18.38 2.94 -22.17
C ASN A 557 -18.24 1.97 -23.36
N THR A 558 -18.27 0.68 -23.07
CA THR A 558 -18.12 -0.37 -24.09
C THR A 558 -19.45 -0.92 -24.63
N GLU A 559 -20.55 -0.20 -24.41
CA GLU A 559 -21.86 -0.61 -24.90
C GLU A 559 -22.01 -0.27 -26.38
N VAL A 560 -22.53 -1.22 -27.17
CA VAL A 560 -22.88 -1.00 -28.59
C VAL A 560 -24.13 -0.13 -28.65
N LYS A 561 -24.06 0.98 -29.37
CA LYS A 561 -25.20 1.89 -29.58
C LYS A 561 -25.93 1.52 -30.86
N ASN A 562 -27.25 1.36 -30.81
CA ASN A 562 -28.07 1.14 -32.00
C ASN A 562 -28.66 2.47 -32.48
N ILE A 563 -28.40 2.83 -33.74
CA ILE A 563 -29.02 3.97 -34.41
C ILE A 563 -29.83 3.42 -35.59
N GLY A 564 -31.15 3.33 -35.42
CA GLY A 564 -32.01 2.58 -36.34
C GLY A 564 -31.61 1.10 -36.37
N ASP A 565 -31.40 0.55 -37.57
CA ASP A 565 -30.96 -0.83 -37.78
C ASP A 565 -29.42 -1.01 -37.73
N ALA A 566 -28.66 0.08 -37.54
CA ALA A 566 -27.19 0.04 -37.53
C ALA A 566 -26.63 -0.03 -36.10
N ALA A 567 -25.79 -1.03 -35.85
CA ALA A 567 -25.02 -1.17 -34.61
C ALA A 567 -23.69 -0.39 -34.71
N ILE A 568 -23.43 0.50 -33.77
CA ILE A 568 -22.20 1.28 -33.67
C ILE A 568 -21.40 0.78 -32.47
N ASN A 569 -20.23 0.22 -32.76
CA ASN A 569 -19.30 -0.23 -31.73
C ASN A 569 -18.69 0.96 -30.96
N PRO A 570 -18.32 0.76 -29.69
CA PRO A 570 -18.00 1.85 -28.74
C PRO A 570 -16.66 2.56 -29.02
N LEU A 571 -15.67 1.86 -29.58
CA LEU A 571 -14.38 2.45 -29.92
C LEU A 571 -14.46 3.01 -31.34
N ILE A 572 -14.58 4.33 -31.44
CA ILE A 572 -14.72 5.06 -32.71
C ILE A 572 -13.32 5.39 -33.22
N ILE A 573 -13.02 5.01 -34.46
CA ILE A 573 -11.70 5.20 -35.07
C ILE A 573 -11.82 6.04 -36.33
N VAL A 574 -10.85 6.93 -36.51
CA VAL A 574 -10.60 7.63 -37.77
C VAL A 574 -9.27 7.15 -38.32
N PRO A 575 -9.27 6.22 -39.31
CA PRO A 575 -8.09 5.94 -40.11
C PRO A 575 -7.79 7.15 -40.99
N LEU A 576 -6.55 7.60 -41.00
CA LEU A 576 -6.21 8.89 -41.61
C LEU A 576 -5.71 8.79 -43.07
N GLU A 577 -5.61 7.58 -43.64
CA GLU A 577 -5.41 7.34 -45.08
C GLU A 577 -6.19 6.12 -45.63
N ASN A 578 -6.37 6.08 -46.96
CA ASN A 578 -7.17 5.15 -47.77
C ASN A 578 -6.79 3.65 -47.68
N ASN A 579 -6.78 3.04 -46.49
CA ASN A 579 -6.48 1.62 -46.28
C ASN A 579 -5.14 1.17 -46.90
N GLN A 580 -4.15 2.06 -47.00
CA GLN A 580 -2.80 1.74 -47.50
C GLN A 580 -1.77 1.80 -46.37
N SER A 581 -0.75 0.94 -46.47
CA SER A 581 0.43 0.96 -45.58
C SER A 581 1.32 2.14 -45.96
N ASN A 582 1.55 3.07 -45.01
CA ASN A 582 2.35 4.28 -45.24
C ASN A 582 3.42 4.55 -44.16
N ASN A 583 3.53 3.66 -43.16
CA ASN A 583 4.43 3.79 -41.99
C ASN A 583 4.33 5.14 -41.27
N GLU A 584 3.12 5.68 -41.20
CA GLU A 584 2.85 6.89 -40.42
C GLU A 584 2.26 6.55 -39.05
N ASP A 585 2.41 7.48 -38.11
CA ASP A 585 2.11 7.27 -36.70
C ASP A 585 1.76 8.61 -36.04
N GLU A 586 0.72 8.65 -35.21
CA GLU A 586 0.48 9.75 -34.28
C GLU A 586 1.21 9.52 -32.94
N ASN A 587 1.86 10.57 -32.46
CA ASN A 587 2.75 10.47 -31.31
C ASN A 587 2.12 10.97 -30.00
N ALA A 588 1.40 12.10 -30.03
CA ALA A 588 0.85 12.73 -28.82
C ALA A 588 -0.36 13.61 -29.12
N ILE A 589 -1.22 13.81 -28.11
CA ILE A 589 -2.49 14.54 -28.21
C ILE A 589 -2.77 15.34 -26.95
N VAL A 590 -3.33 16.56 -27.10
CA VAL A 590 -3.88 17.38 -26.02
C VAL A 590 -5.18 18.07 -26.42
N ARG A 591 -5.95 18.54 -25.43
CA ARG A 591 -7.22 19.27 -25.60
C ARG A 591 -7.06 20.74 -25.26
N ASP A 592 -7.13 21.59 -26.27
CA ASP A 592 -7.11 23.03 -26.13
C ASP A 592 -8.44 23.63 -26.59
N GLY A 593 -9.15 24.31 -25.68
CA GLY A 593 -10.49 24.84 -25.97
C GLY A 593 -11.41 23.83 -26.65
N ASP A 594 -11.86 24.19 -27.85
CA ASP A 594 -12.73 23.41 -28.74
C ASP A 594 -11.96 22.53 -29.73
N LYS A 595 -10.63 22.46 -29.69
CA LYS A 595 -9.79 21.68 -30.62
C LYS A 595 -9.07 20.50 -29.96
N LEU A 596 -8.78 19.45 -30.73
CA LEU A 596 -7.78 18.44 -30.40
C LEU A 596 -6.51 18.77 -31.17
N LEU A 597 -5.38 18.84 -30.48
CA LEU A 597 -4.08 19.14 -31.07
C LEU A 597 -3.23 17.87 -31.05
N VAL A 598 -2.76 17.45 -32.21
CA VAL A 598 -2.05 16.18 -32.42
C VAL A 598 -0.69 16.44 -33.06
N THR A 599 0.32 15.73 -32.57
CA THR A 599 1.63 15.63 -33.23
C THR A 599 1.80 14.26 -33.85
N SER A 600 2.25 14.20 -35.10
CA SER A 600 2.40 12.97 -35.86
C SER A 600 3.72 12.92 -36.63
N THR A 601 3.94 11.81 -37.33
CA THR A 601 5.06 11.66 -38.28
C THR A 601 5.02 12.71 -39.41
N ARG A 602 3.84 13.23 -39.73
CA ARG A 602 3.61 14.25 -40.76
C ARG A 602 3.84 15.68 -40.25
N GLY A 603 3.53 15.94 -38.97
CA GLY A 603 3.70 17.24 -38.34
C GLY A 603 2.62 17.55 -37.33
N TYR A 604 2.01 18.73 -37.43
CA TYR A 604 0.92 19.17 -36.55
C TYR A 604 -0.44 19.02 -37.22
N GLU A 605 -1.41 18.54 -36.47
CA GLU A 605 -2.76 18.31 -36.94
C GLU A 605 -3.76 18.77 -35.88
N VAL A 606 -4.86 19.36 -36.34
CA VAL A 606 -5.92 19.92 -35.50
C VAL A 606 -7.24 19.30 -35.90
N TYR A 607 -7.94 18.71 -34.93
CA TYR A 607 -9.20 18.02 -35.17
C TYR A 607 -10.34 18.63 -34.36
N ASP A 608 -11.55 18.48 -34.90
CA ASP A 608 -12.77 18.69 -34.13
C ASP A 608 -12.96 17.51 -33.15
N PRO A 609 -13.19 17.77 -31.86
CA PRO A 609 -13.35 16.74 -30.82
C PRO A 609 -14.61 15.88 -30.96
N ASN A 610 -15.65 16.42 -31.58
CA ASN A 610 -16.98 15.82 -31.67
C ASN A 610 -17.11 14.99 -32.95
N THR A 611 -16.68 15.54 -34.09
CA THR A 611 -16.75 14.86 -35.39
C THR A 611 -15.49 14.05 -35.70
N LEU A 612 -14.36 14.37 -35.05
CA LEU A 612 -13.03 13.84 -35.36
C LEU A 612 -12.54 14.24 -36.77
N GLU A 613 -13.15 15.25 -37.39
CA GLU A 613 -12.73 15.77 -38.68
C GLU A 613 -11.43 16.57 -38.55
N LEU A 614 -10.53 16.39 -39.51
CA LEU A 614 -9.31 17.19 -39.62
C LEU A 614 -9.68 18.62 -40.04
N LEU A 615 -9.42 19.59 -39.16
CA LEU A 615 -9.68 21.00 -39.39
C LEU A 615 -8.52 21.67 -40.13
N SER A 616 -7.29 21.37 -39.72
CA SER A 616 -6.07 21.92 -40.32
C SER A 616 -4.85 21.05 -40.04
N SER A 617 -3.82 21.15 -40.89
CA SER A 617 -2.55 20.47 -40.69
C SER A 617 -1.36 21.31 -41.19
N LYS A 618 -0.20 21.09 -40.58
CA LYS A 618 1.09 21.73 -40.94
C LYS A 618 2.18 20.67 -40.96
N LYS A 619 2.81 20.50 -42.12
CA LYS A 619 3.98 19.63 -42.26
C LYS A 619 5.19 20.21 -41.54
N THR A 620 5.87 19.41 -40.74
CA THR A 620 7.18 19.74 -40.15
C THR A 620 8.31 19.09 -40.96
N PRO A 621 9.56 19.61 -40.89
CA PRO A 621 10.71 19.03 -41.61
C PRO A 621 10.99 17.54 -41.31
N GLY A 622 10.76 17.13 -40.07
CA GLY A 622 10.77 15.73 -39.60
C GLY A 622 9.59 15.47 -38.67
N LYS A 623 9.56 14.29 -38.02
CA LYS A 623 8.42 13.89 -37.16
C LYS A 623 8.23 14.82 -35.97
N ALA A 624 6.97 15.18 -35.69
CA ALA A 624 6.56 15.87 -34.46
C ALA A 624 6.32 14.83 -33.36
N LYS A 625 7.04 14.94 -32.25
CA LYS A 625 7.19 13.88 -31.24
C LYS A 625 6.28 14.02 -30.04
N HIS A 626 6.07 15.23 -29.56
CA HIS A 626 5.29 15.45 -28.34
C HIS A 626 4.67 16.84 -28.33
N ILE A 627 3.55 16.95 -27.63
CA ILE A 627 2.86 18.20 -27.33
C ILE A 627 2.48 18.22 -25.85
N ALA A 628 2.67 19.35 -25.18
CA ALA A 628 2.28 19.56 -23.79
C ALA A 628 1.46 20.84 -23.68
N LEU A 629 0.44 20.81 -22.82
CA LEU A 629 -0.38 21.97 -22.49
C LEU A 629 -0.38 22.14 -20.97
N ASN A 630 0.04 23.31 -20.50
CA ASN A 630 0.01 23.65 -19.08
C ASN A 630 -0.03 25.18 -18.90
N ASN A 631 -0.70 25.67 -17.86
CA ASN A 631 -0.76 27.10 -17.50
C ASN A 631 -1.10 28.05 -18.66
N GLY A 632 -1.98 27.63 -19.58
CA GLY A 632 -2.41 28.47 -20.72
C GLY A 632 -1.39 28.55 -21.86
N GLU A 633 -0.39 27.68 -21.88
CA GLU A 633 0.62 27.60 -22.94
C GLU A 633 0.65 26.20 -23.55
N ILE A 634 1.06 26.14 -24.82
CA ILE A 634 1.28 24.91 -25.58
C ILE A 634 2.74 24.86 -25.98
N ALA A 635 3.39 23.72 -25.75
CA ALA A 635 4.73 23.45 -26.26
C ALA A 635 4.68 22.24 -27.19
N THR A 636 5.40 22.31 -28.31
CA THR A 636 5.50 21.22 -29.28
C THR A 636 6.97 20.93 -29.62
N LEU A 637 7.31 19.67 -29.86
CA LEU A 637 8.66 19.25 -30.26
C LEU A 637 8.61 18.51 -31.59
N TYR A 638 9.42 18.94 -32.57
CA TYR A 638 9.64 18.20 -33.81
C TYR A 638 11.11 18.06 -34.17
N TYR A 639 11.42 17.08 -35.02
CA TYR A 639 12.74 16.87 -35.59
C TYR A 639 12.96 17.72 -36.84
N ASN A 640 14.17 18.25 -37.00
CA ASN A 640 14.48 19.13 -38.13
C ASN A 640 14.66 18.40 -39.47
N GLU A 641 14.65 17.06 -39.46
CA GLU A 641 14.68 16.23 -40.65
C GLU A 641 14.08 14.85 -40.38
N ARG A 642 13.72 14.14 -41.45
CA ARG A 642 13.29 12.74 -41.39
C ARG A 642 14.52 11.84 -41.56
N LEU A 643 14.65 10.86 -40.67
CA LEU A 643 15.80 9.95 -40.64
C LEU A 643 15.34 8.52 -40.93
N SER A 644 16.20 7.77 -41.61
CA SER A 644 15.97 6.36 -41.96
C SER A 644 16.41 5.36 -40.90
N SER A 645 17.16 5.82 -39.89
CA SER A 645 17.66 4.98 -38.80
C SER A 645 17.29 5.59 -37.46
N THR A 646 16.75 4.75 -36.59
CA THR A 646 16.30 5.09 -35.24
C THR A 646 17.42 5.51 -34.29
N GLU A 647 18.67 5.11 -34.59
CA GLU A 647 19.84 5.42 -33.77
C GLU A 647 20.57 6.70 -34.19
N THR A 648 20.21 7.28 -35.33
CA THR A 648 20.91 8.47 -35.85
C THR A 648 20.52 9.71 -35.03
N PRO A 649 21.50 10.47 -34.49
CA PRO A 649 21.23 11.74 -33.83
C PRO A 649 20.46 12.71 -34.73
N VAL A 650 19.58 13.51 -34.13
CA VAL A 650 18.80 14.51 -34.86
C VAL A 650 18.69 15.82 -34.09
N ALA A 651 18.81 16.96 -34.78
CA ALA A 651 18.45 18.23 -34.18
C ALA A 651 16.92 18.38 -34.12
N GLY A 652 16.41 19.08 -33.12
CA GLY A 652 14.98 19.35 -32.97
C GLY A 652 14.69 20.84 -32.85
N THR A 653 13.41 21.15 -32.90
CA THR A 653 12.88 22.49 -32.62
C THR A 653 11.71 22.36 -31.65
N LEU A 654 11.77 23.13 -30.57
CA LEU A 654 10.71 23.30 -29.60
C LEU A 654 9.99 24.62 -29.91
N GLU A 655 8.67 24.58 -30.13
CA GLU A 655 7.84 25.76 -30.38
C GLU A 655 6.88 26.00 -29.22
N ILE A 656 6.73 27.26 -28.81
CA ILE A 656 5.83 27.69 -27.74
C ILE A 656 4.71 28.54 -28.34
N PHE A 657 3.47 28.23 -27.99
CA PHE A 657 2.26 28.95 -28.41
C PHE A 657 1.41 29.30 -27.18
N ASN A 658 0.59 30.34 -27.31
CA ASN A 658 -0.49 30.60 -26.37
C ASN A 658 -1.62 29.58 -26.56
N ALA A 659 -2.29 29.17 -25.47
CA ALA A 659 -3.54 28.42 -25.56
C ALA A 659 -4.59 29.18 -26.38
N GLY A 660 -5.40 28.45 -27.14
CA GLY A 660 -6.33 28.95 -28.15
C GLY A 660 -5.71 29.11 -29.55
N ALA A 661 -4.38 29.10 -29.68
CA ALA A 661 -3.72 29.22 -30.97
C ALA A 661 -3.98 28.01 -31.88
N ASP A 662 -4.15 28.25 -33.17
CA ASP A 662 -4.06 27.19 -34.18
C ASP A 662 -2.58 26.93 -34.49
N ILE A 663 -2.01 25.89 -33.91
CA ILE A 663 -0.58 25.52 -34.06
C ILE A 663 -0.15 25.24 -35.50
N THR A 664 -1.10 25.09 -36.43
CA THR A 664 -0.81 24.85 -37.86
C THR A 664 -0.59 26.14 -38.65
N THR A 665 -1.09 27.27 -38.16
CA THR A 665 -1.03 28.57 -38.87
C THR A 665 -0.43 29.69 -38.03
N ALA A 666 -0.54 29.61 -36.70
CA ALA A 666 0.02 30.60 -35.79
C ALA A 666 1.55 30.64 -35.89
N THR A 667 2.09 31.85 -35.72
CA THR A 667 3.52 32.02 -35.45
C THR A 667 3.76 31.68 -33.98
N PRO A 668 4.74 30.81 -33.64
CA PRO A 668 5.05 30.54 -32.25
C PRO A 668 5.59 31.80 -31.55
N GLU A 669 5.24 31.97 -30.28
CA GLU A 669 5.79 33.01 -29.41
C GLU A 669 7.31 32.86 -29.27
N LYS A 670 7.77 31.59 -29.28
CA LYS A 670 9.19 31.26 -29.26
C LYS A 670 9.47 29.97 -30.02
N SER A 671 10.56 29.96 -30.78
CA SER A 671 11.21 28.74 -31.28
C SER A 671 12.58 28.58 -30.60
N ILE A 672 12.84 27.40 -30.06
CA ILE A 672 14.07 27.06 -29.35
C ILE A 672 14.73 25.89 -30.09
N ALA A 673 15.98 26.07 -30.50
CA ALA A 673 16.76 25.03 -31.16
C ALA A 673 17.21 23.97 -30.12
N ILE A 674 16.90 22.71 -30.40
CA ILE A 674 17.33 21.56 -29.61
C ILE A 674 18.51 20.90 -30.33
N SER A 675 19.70 21.01 -29.77
CA SER A 675 20.94 20.69 -30.50
C SER A 675 21.03 19.25 -30.99
N GLU A 676 20.60 18.28 -30.18
CA GLU A 676 20.72 16.86 -30.52
C GLU A 676 19.81 15.95 -29.67
N ILE A 677 19.08 15.05 -30.32
CA ILE A 677 18.27 13.99 -29.72
C ILE A 677 18.78 12.66 -30.27
N ALA A 678 19.30 11.80 -29.39
CA ALA A 678 19.92 10.54 -29.79
C ALA A 678 19.76 9.45 -28.70
N PRO A 679 19.31 8.22 -29.03
CA PRO A 679 18.68 7.86 -30.32
C PRO A 679 17.35 8.61 -30.54
N ASN A 680 16.88 8.66 -31.78
CA ASN A 680 15.71 9.44 -32.20
C ASN A 680 14.37 8.66 -32.07
N ASN A 681 14.43 7.41 -31.60
CA ASN A 681 13.27 6.54 -31.33
C ASN A 681 12.75 6.65 -29.88
N GLY A 682 13.24 7.61 -29.11
CA GLY A 682 12.74 7.86 -27.75
C GLY A 682 11.28 8.32 -27.75
N LYS A 683 10.68 8.34 -26.54
CA LYS A 683 9.39 9.00 -26.30
C LYS A 683 9.52 10.52 -26.46
N ASN A 684 10.64 11.09 -25.99
CA ASN A 684 11.00 12.51 -26.10
C ASN A 684 9.91 13.46 -25.60
N THR A 685 9.33 13.12 -24.44
CA THR A 685 8.31 13.97 -23.81
C THR A 685 8.88 15.33 -23.38
N ILE A 686 7.99 16.31 -23.30
CA ILE A 686 8.27 17.67 -22.85
C ILE A 686 7.29 18.08 -21.74
N ALA A 687 7.69 19.01 -20.88
CA ALA A 687 6.83 19.58 -19.84
C ALA A 687 7.12 21.08 -19.64
N ILE A 688 6.08 21.87 -19.34
CA ILE A 688 6.15 23.32 -19.13
C ILE A 688 5.98 23.62 -17.63
N ASP A 689 7.00 24.15 -16.98
CA ASP A 689 7.06 24.46 -15.53
C ASP A 689 7.44 25.94 -15.32
N GLY A 690 6.42 26.80 -15.30
CA GLY A 690 6.61 28.26 -15.19
C GLY A 690 7.42 28.79 -16.37
N ASP A 691 8.57 29.41 -16.10
CA ASP A 691 9.50 29.91 -17.14
C ASP A 691 10.42 28.83 -17.73
N ASN A 692 10.30 27.58 -17.27
CA ASN A 692 11.14 26.48 -17.73
C ASN A 692 10.36 25.54 -18.65
N VAL A 693 11.04 25.02 -19.67
CA VAL A 693 10.56 23.86 -20.45
C VAL A 693 11.59 22.75 -20.38
N TYR A 694 11.13 21.56 -19.98
CA TYR A 694 11.95 20.36 -19.89
C TYR A 694 11.81 19.53 -21.17
N VAL A 695 12.93 19.05 -21.71
CA VAL A 695 12.96 18.26 -22.94
C VAL A 695 13.75 16.97 -22.72
N CYS A 696 13.09 15.83 -22.88
CA CYS A 696 13.73 14.51 -22.86
C CYS A 696 14.46 14.23 -24.19
N ARG A 697 15.79 14.14 -24.17
CA ARG A 697 16.65 13.98 -25.36
C ARG A 697 17.26 12.58 -25.45
N SER A 698 16.56 11.56 -24.98
CA SER A 698 17.00 10.17 -24.99
C SER A 698 18.31 9.97 -24.21
N ALA A 699 19.37 9.45 -24.84
CA ALA A 699 20.67 9.25 -24.20
C ALA A 699 21.31 10.57 -23.78
N ASN A 700 20.99 11.69 -24.44
CA ASN A 700 21.49 13.01 -24.09
C ASN A 700 20.85 13.60 -22.81
N GLY A 701 19.92 12.89 -22.19
CA GLY A 701 19.36 13.23 -20.88
C GLY A 701 18.17 14.20 -20.93
N LEU A 702 17.85 14.78 -19.78
CA LEU A 702 16.81 15.78 -19.60
C LEU A 702 17.44 17.17 -19.61
N THR A 703 17.07 18.02 -20.56
CA THR A 703 17.54 19.41 -20.64
C THR A 703 16.43 20.37 -20.23
N CYS A 704 16.78 21.38 -19.43
CA CYS A 704 15.91 22.51 -19.11
C CYS A 704 16.30 23.72 -19.94
N TYR A 705 15.31 24.32 -20.60
CA TYR A 705 15.45 25.58 -21.31
C TYR A 705 14.64 26.66 -20.61
N ASP A 706 15.17 27.88 -20.61
CA ASP A 706 14.39 29.07 -20.30
C ASP A 706 13.47 29.38 -21.50
N LYS A 707 12.16 29.36 -21.30
CA LYS A 707 11.20 29.47 -22.41
C LYS A 707 11.20 30.85 -23.08
N ASN A 708 11.56 31.90 -22.34
CA ASN A 708 11.50 33.28 -22.79
C ASN A 708 12.75 33.64 -23.64
N THR A 709 13.92 33.22 -23.17
CA THR A 709 15.21 33.49 -23.84
C THR A 709 15.58 32.41 -24.85
N GLY A 710 15.19 31.16 -24.61
CA GLY A 710 15.62 29.98 -25.35
C GLY A 710 16.97 29.41 -24.90
N ALA A 711 17.54 29.95 -23.81
CA ALA A 711 18.84 29.49 -23.30
C ALA A 711 18.72 28.12 -22.60
N GLU A 712 19.68 27.23 -22.86
CA GLU A 712 19.86 26.03 -22.05
C GLU A 712 20.31 26.42 -20.63
N LYS A 713 19.57 25.98 -19.62
CA LYS A 713 19.90 26.24 -18.20
C LYS A 713 20.75 25.11 -17.62
N TRP A 714 20.37 23.86 -17.89
CA TRP A 714 21.08 22.68 -17.41
C TRP A 714 20.66 21.43 -18.17
N THR A 715 21.53 20.43 -18.17
CA THR A 715 21.24 19.07 -18.64
C THR A 715 21.59 18.05 -17.57
N TRP A 716 20.66 17.14 -17.27
CA TRP A 716 20.88 15.99 -16.39
C TRP A 716 20.85 14.69 -17.19
N GLN A 717 21.85 13.81 -16.98
CA GLN A 717 21.98 12.53 -17.68
C GLN A 717 22.21 11.41 -16.68
N ALA A 718 21.66 10.22 -16.96
CA ALA A 718 21.96 9.02 -16.20
C ALA A 718 23.48 8.71 -16.23
N PRO A 719 24.04 8.12 -15.16
CA PRO A 719 25.43 7.71 -15.17
C PRO A 719 25.76 6.78 -16.34
N LEU A 720 27.01 6.83 -16.79
CA LEU A 720 27.49 5.94 -17.83
C LEU A 720 27.73 4.53 -17.28
N THR A 721 27.50 3.53 -18.12
CA THR A 721 27.90 2.15 -17.86
C THR A 721 29.40 2.04 -18.09
N ALA A 722 30.17 1.61 -17.09
CA ALA A 722 31.63 1.61 -17.14
C ALA A 722 32.22 0.84 -18.34
N SER A 723 31.57 -0.25 -18.77
CA SER A 723 32.07 -1.10 -19.86
C SER A 723 31.75 -0.58 -21.26
N THR A 724 30.66 0.16 -21.43
CA THR A 724 30.19 0.62 -22.76
C THR A 724 30.30 2.12 -22.95
N SER A 725 30.53 2.88 -21.86
CA SER A 725 30.43 4.34 -21.83
C SER A 725 29.09 4.88 -22.34
N LYS A 726 28.03 4.06 -22.33
CA LYS A 726 26.66 4.47 -22.66
C LYS A 726 25.85 4.77 -21.40
N PRO A 727 24.91 5.73 -21.42
CA PRO A 727 24.02 6.00 -20.29
C PRO A 727 23.28 4.74 -19.83
N GLN A 728 23.13 4.56 -18.52
CA GLN A 728 22.43 3.43 -17.92
C GLN A 728 20.91 3.42 -18.18
N GLY A 729 20.38 4.54 -18.68
CA GLY A 729 19.00 4.69 -19.11
C GLY A 729 18.82 5.99 -19.87
N TYR A 730 17.77 6.06 -20.69
CA TYR A 730 17.49 7.21 -21.56
C TYR A 730 16.32 8.01 -21.00
N ALA A 731 16.41 9.34 -21.08
CA ALA A 731 15.33 10.23 -20.68
C ALA A 731 14.15 10.07 -21.65
N ASN A 732 13.02 9.58 -21.14
CA ASN A 732 11.82 9.29 -21.94
C ASN A 732 10.63 10.17 -21.52
N GLY A 733 10.27 10.12 -20.23
CA GLY A 733 9.08 10.73 -19.64
C GLY A 733 9.44 11.78 -18.59
N VAL A 734 8.83 12.96 -18.61
CA VAL A 734 9.03 13.99 -17.57
C VAL A 734 7.70 14.55 -17.06
N THR A 735 7.60 14.73 -15.74
CA THR A 735 6.56 15.52 -15.08
C THR A 735 7.16 16.27 -13.88
N PHE A 736 6.40 17.11 -13.20
CA PHE A 736 6.89 17.93 -12.09
C PHE A 736 5.78 18.27 -11.10
N ASN A 737 6.19 18.70 -9.91
CA ASN A 737 5.36 19.47 -8.99
C ASN A 737 6.15 20.72 -8.54
N ASP A 738 5.65 21.43 -7.53
CA ASP A 738 6.29 22.67 -7.03
C ASP A 738 7.75 22.48 -6.60
N LYS A 739 8.13 21.29 -6.12
CA LYS A 739 9.45 21.03 -5.52
C LYS A 739 10.38 20.20 -6.40
N TYR A 740 9.84 19.24 -7.14
CA TYR A 740 10.64 18.22 -7.81
C TYR A 740 10.30 18.07 -9.30
N VAL A 741 11.29 17.64 -10.08
CA VAL A 741 11.11 17.08 -11.42
C VAL A 741 11.21 15.56 -11.35
N TYR A 742 10.27 14.87 -11.95
CA TYR A 742 10.18 13.41 -11.98
C TYR A 742 10.50 12.93 -13.40
N LEU A 743 11.49 12.07 -13.52
CA LEU A 743 12.02 11.59 -14.78
C LEU A 743 11.90 10.06 -14.88
N ALA A 744 11.12 9.59 -15.85
CA ALA A 744 11.16 8.21 -16.33
C ALA A 744 12.39 8.05 -17.25
N CYS A 745 13.42 7.41 -16.73
CA CYS A 745 14.76 7.35 -17.32
C CYS A 745 15.11 5.95 -17.86
N GLY A 746 14.23 5.33 -18.65
CA GLY A 746 14.49 4.05 -19.30
C GLY A 746 14.92 2.97 -18.30
N GLY A 747 15.96 2.19 -18.64
CA GLY A 747 16.49 1.14 -17.75
C GLY A 747 17.09 1.63 -16.43
N TYR A 748 17.32 2.94 -16.27
CA TYR A 748 17.76 3.54 -15.01
C TYR A 748 16.61 3.68 -13.99
N GLY A 749 15.36 3.64 -14.47
CA GLY A 749 14.15 3.71 -13.65
C GLY A 749 13.64 5.14 -13.44
N LEU A 750 12.98 5.36 -12.30
CA LEU A 750 12.45 6.65 -11.88
C LEU A 750 13.52 7.46 -11.13
N VAL A 751 13.69 8.71 -11.53
CA VAL A 751 14.60 9.68 -10.89
C VAL A 751 13.79 10.90 -10.45
N VAL A 752 14.01 11.34 -9.22
CA VAL A 752 13.42 12.56 -8.66
C VAL A 752 14.55 13.58 -8.47
N LEU A 753 14.41 14.75 -9.10
CA LEU A 753 15.37 15.84 -9.07
C LEU A 753 14.82 16.99 -8.22
N ASP A 754 15.62 17.52 -7.30
CA ASP A 754 15.26 18.68 -6.45
C ASP A 754 15.53 19.99 -7.19
N LYS A 755 14.46 20.71 -7.56
CA LYS A 755 14.53 21.99 -8.29
C LYS A 755 15.26 23.07 -7.49
N ASN A 756 15.25 22.95 -6.16
CA ASN A 756 15.79 23.95 -5.25
C ASN A 756 17.24 23.67 -4.85
N LYS A 757 17.81 22.54 -5.29
CA LYS A 757 19.18 22.14 -4.94
C LYS A 757 19.99 21.84 -6.19
N MET A 758 20.91 22.74 -6.52
CA MET A 758 21.83 22.57 -7.65
C MET A 758 23.16 21.95 -7.20
N VAL A 759 23.67 20.99 -7.96
CA VAL A 759 24.98 20.35 -7.81
C VAL A 759 25.62 20.30 -9.20
N ASP A 760 26.82 20.83 -9.35
CA ASP A 760 27.54 20.90 -10.63
C ASP A 760 26.71 21.55 -11.76
N GLY A 761 25.99 22.63 -11.44
CA GLY A 761 25.18 23.38 -12.41
C GLY A 761 23.87 22.71 -12.84
N LYS A 762 23.47 21.59 -12.22
CA LYS A 762 22.20 20.89 -12.51
C LYS A 762 21.47 20.47 -11.23
N PRO A 763 20.17 20.17 -11.27
CA PRO A 763 19.44 19.70 -10.10
C PRO A 763 20.05 18.43 -9.48
N ALA A 764 20.07 18.38 -8.15
CA ALA A 764 20.51 17.23 -7.39
C ALA A 764 19.50 16.09 -7.50
N VAL A 765 20.00 14.85 -7.59
CA VAL A 765 19.14 13.67 -7.45
C VAL A 765 18.68 13.58 -5.99
N TYR A 766 17.38 13.77 -5.77
CA TYR A 766 16.76 13.67 -4.46
C TYR A 766 16.55 12.21 -4.06
N ALA A 767 15.95 11.43 -4.96
CA ALA A 767 15.75 9.99 -4.80
C ALA A 767 15.71 9.32 -6.17
N LYS A 768 15.96 8.01 -6.21
CA LYS A 768 15.79 7.20 -7.42
C LYS A 768 15.41 5.77 -7.06
N THR A 769 14.72 5.11 -7.97
CA THR A 769 14.45 3.67 -7.91
C THR A 769 14.44 3.07 -9.30
N ARG A 770 14.69 1.76 -9.38
CA ARG A 770 14.63 0.99 -10.62
C ARG A 770 13.88 -0.29 -10.36
N VAL A 771 13.17 -0.77 -11.39
CA VAL A 771 12.54 -2.10 -11.34
C VAL A 771 13.56 -3.21 -11.22
N THR A 772 13.14 -4.35 -10.67
CA THR A 772 13.95 -5.56 -10.64
C THR A 772 14.32 -5.98 -12.06
N GLY A 773 15.60 -6.24 -12.28
CA GLY A 773 16.10 -6.69 -13.57
C GLY A 773 15.76 -8.16 -13.80
N ILE A 774 15.49 -8.52 -15.06
CA ILE A 774 15.18 -9.88 -15.49
C ILE A 774 16.42 -10.45 -16.17
N THR A 775 16.78 -11.70 -15.86
CA THR A 775 17.85 -12.39 -16.58
C THR A 775 17.33 -12.80 -17.95
N ASN A 776 17.94 -12.30 -19.02
CA ASN A 776 17.62 -12.69 -20.38
C ASN A 776 18.21 -14.08 -20.73
N GLU A 777 17.87 -14.61 -21.91
CA GLU A 777 18.32 -15.92 -22.39
C GLU A 777 19.85 -16.08 -22.47
N GLN A 778 20.60 -14.96 -22.52
CA GLN A 778 22.06 -14.94 -22.53
C GLN A 778 22.67 -14.76 -21.11
N GLY A 779 21.88 -14.89 -20.05
CA GLY A 779 22.32 -14.77 -18.67
C GLY A 779 22.60 -13.33 -18.21
N ARG A 780 22.17 -12.31 -18.97
CA ARG A 780 22.38 -10.89 -18.64
C ARG A 780 21.16 -10.30 -17.97
N ILE A 781 21.38 -9.48 -16.96
CA ILE A 781 20.31 -8.70 -16.33
C ILE A 781 19.91 -7.57 -17.27
N VAL A 782 18.64 -7.55 -17.67
CA VAL A 782 18.01 -6.48 -18.43
C VAL A 782 16.95 -5.79 -17.58
N TRP A 783 16.87 -4.47 -17.68
CA TRP A 783 15.87 -3.68 -16.96
C TRP A 783 14.81 -3.19 -17.93
N ASN A 784 13.57 -3.28 -17.47
CA ASN A 784 12.42 -2.77 -18.18
C ASN A 784 12.45 -1.24 -18.22
N SER A 785 12.18 -0.66 -19.39
CA SER A 785 12.32 0.77 -19.64
C SER A 785 11.20 1.56 -18.97
N ALA A 786 11.54 2.53 -18.09
CA ALA A 786 10.62 3.57 -17.66
C ALA A 786 10.35 4.52 -18.84
N ASN A 787 9.10 4.65 -19.26
CA ASN A 787 8.73 5.37 -20.49
C ASN A 787 7.95 6.65 -20.23
N TYR A 788 7.06 6.64 -19.23
CA TYR A 788 6.20 7.77 -18.91
C TYR A 788 6.02 7.85 -17.39
N VAL A 789 5.81 9.05 -16.87
CA VAL A 789 5.57 9.30 -15.45
C VAL A 789 4.50 10.37 -15.28
N THR A 790 3.58 10.16 -14.35
CA THR A 790 2.59 11.15 -13.94
C THR A 790 2.42 11.14 -12.42
N LEU A 791 1.83 12.20 -11.87
CA LEU A 791 1.57 12.36 -10.44
C LEU A 791 0.06 12.40 -10.21
N TYR A 792 -0.40 11.73 -9.15
CA TYR A 792 -1.79 11.82 -8.73
C TYR A 792 -1.94 11.49 -7.25
N ASN A 793 -2.70 12.27 -6.50
CA ASN A 793 -2.98 12.06 -5.07
C ASN A 793 -1.73 11.75 -4.20
N GLY A 794 -0.63 12.48 -4.41
CA GLY A 794 0.61 12.30 -3.65
C GLY A 794 1.41 11.03 -3.99
N LEU A 795 1.03 10.31 -5.05
CA LEU A 795 1.71 9.14 -5.58
C LEU A 795 2.31 9.42 -6.96
N ILE A 796 3.27 8.59 -7.33
CA ILE A 796 3.99 8.64 -8.60
C ILE A 796 3.65 7.39 -9.39
N TYR A 797 3.13 7.55 -10.59
CA TYR A 797 2.73 6.45 -11.46
C TYR A 797 3.68 6.40 -12.64
N VAL A 798 4.33 5.26 -12.83
CA VAL A 798 5.35 5.09 -13.87
C VAL A 798 4.94 3.97 -14.81
N ALA A 799 4.86 4.30 -16.10
CA ALA A 799 4.61 3.36 -17.17
C ALA A 799 5.94 2.73 -17.59
N TYR A 800 6.05 1.41 -17.44
CA TYR A 800 7.22 0.62 -17.80
C TYR A 800 6.95 -0.29 -19.01
N GLY A 801 7.98 -0.52 -19.84
CA GLY A 801 7.97 -1.61 -20.82
C GLY A 801 7.91 -2.96 -20.09
N LYS A 802 7.00 -3.86 -20.46
CA LYS A 802 6.77 -5.19 -19.85
C LYS A 802 6.32 -5.24 -18.37
N ASN A 803 6.81 -4.36 -17.50
CA ASN A 803 6.34 -4.21 -16.10
C ASN A 803 5.13 -3.28 -15.95
N ARG A 804 4.59 -2.77 -17.08
CA ARG A 804 3.31 -2.07 -17.18
C ARG A 804 3.17 -0.86 -16.27
N LEU A 805 2.57 -1.02 -15.09
CA LEU A 805 2.41 0.03 -14.09
C LEU A 805 3.24 -0.27 -12.84
N LYS A 806 3.99 0.74 -12.40
CA LYS A 806 4.48 0.81 -11.02
C LYS A 806 3.92 2.05 -10.34
N VAL A 807 3.44 1.85 -9.12
CA VAL A 807 2.96 2.92 -8.24
C VAL A 807 3.96 3.11 -7.12
N TYR A 808 4.46 4.33 -7.00
CA TYR A 808 5.46 4.70 -6.02
C TYR A 808 4.98 5.81 -5.10
N GLN A 809 5.55 5.86 -3.90
CA GLN A 809 5.49 6.98 -2.99
C GLN A 809 6.89 7.57 -2.82
N LEU A 810 7.03 8.89 -2.91
CA LEU A 810 8.24 9.57 -2.45
C LEU A 810 8.20 9.68 -0.93
N VAL A 811 9.21 9.12 -0.28
CA VAL A 811 9.39 9.25 1.17
C VAL A 811 10.49 10.27 1.40
N ASP A 812 10.12 11.42 1.95
CA ASP A 812 11.08 12.44 2.32
C ASP A 812 12.01 11.89 3.40
N GLY A 813 13.30 12.22 3.28
CA GLY A 813 14.25 11.84 4.32
C GLY A 813 13.87 12.54 5.62
N SER A 814 13.88 11.81 6.74
CA SER A 814 13.60 12.41 8.05
C SER A 814 14.72 13.39 8.40
N THR A 815 14.55 14.65 8.02
CA THR A 815 15.05 15.75 8.84
C THR A 815 14.09 15.87 10.01
N SER A 816 14.64 16.02 11.21
CA SER A 816 13.85 16.22 12.41
C SER A 816 12.88 17.40 12.21
N GLY A 817 11.60 17.07 12.01
CA GLY A 817 10.47 17.99 12.04
C GLY A 817 10.12 18.66 10.72
N SER A 818 9.14 18.09 10.01
CA SER A 818 7.99 18.85 9.48
C SER A 818 7.00 17.90 8.81
N ASN A 819 5.78 17.81 9.36
CA ASN A 819 4.60 17.45 8.57
C ASN A 819 4.54 18.39 7.38
N THR A 820 4.58 17.87 6.17
CA THR A 820 4.17 18.61 4.97
C THR A 820 3.01 17.87 4.34
N ASP A 821 1.81 18.36 4.65
CA ASP A 821 0.62 18.20 3.82
C ASP A 821 0.97 18.67 2.40
N TYR A 822 0.87 17.75 1.44
CA TYR A 822 0.92 18.10 0.03
C TYR A 822 -0.46 18.64 -0.36
N GLY A 823 -0.65 19.94 -0.17
CA GLY A 823 -1.85 20.66 -0.61
C GLY A 823 -2.01 20.55 -2.11
N THR A 824 -3.17 20.06 -2.54
CA THR A 824 -3.62 20.09 -3.93
C THR A 824 -4.09 21.49 -4.30
N LYS A 825 -3.79 21.90 -5.54
CA LYS A 825 -4.63 22.83 -6.29
C LYS A 825 -5.14 22.11 -7.52
#